data_AF-A0A7D9DEW7-F1
#
_entry.id   AF-A0A7D9DEW7-F1
#
_cell.length_a   1.000
_cell.length_b   1.000
_cell.length_c   1.000
_cell.angle_alpha   90.00
_cell.angle_beta   90.00
_cell.angle_gamma   90.00
#
_symmetry.space_group_name_H-M   'P 1'
#
loop_
_entity.id
_entity.type
_entity.pdbx_description
1 polymer ?
#
loop_
_entity_poly.entity_id
_entity_poly.type
_entity_poly.pdbx_seq_one_letter_code
_entity_poly.pdbx_strand_id
1 'polypeptide(L)'
;MKSNKIDPSVVGFREDVPLTEYGFVNEGASIPGRQTPIAGQRFKNKARKIASVKAITQAKISSTIWRDKATRLVMRRSKSKRSKQQKPFNVIDTINGRKNMQATLSDIEDDEEMEQEGVITYEDGTPKPQTSSAKALNLDSHSKALLHYFAKTHSEAFVHYFTKVAGSGNEDEVIDLEFVHSLITNGASVHTTDRHGQSVLHEAARDWDLGIAEFLLDNGIDVNIADKYGRTPLHVAAAVDYPEMVQFLILRDASIGSITYGEEQTPLHYAAKNDATQSLKMLLKYGANMKDRDYKERTPLQIAAELDRSETARMLVEQGSHAGVRDINGLSALVLMITKMPSVAKEALNQFHSLDRANRKEYYFLNFLEPLVPRCLSSGDAKTPLEVVVEHKQFDLIMHPVFQRLIKVKWEYFGRSGTWIQMIMNVGFVLVWTVLAITLPGNAADHYLPISKNWWRLGIEGVAVVLTLVEICVELKEFARSKKEHQKWLDWREQQLDSDLEYCHPRWPGEGKYINQEKSSLHSQNVSYFHDNWNYFDWVTYAMIGASIFTHIVKVSAGSVTTAKINRRFLAATIIFIWLRLMKTARAFTSLGPFVVMLSHFVGDTLKFAFLYLLFYIPFSVAFWMIFGAEQTTAVDGYGTIEELLFSMLRLTVVDDYNFDGLSQADPFMARLLCALYLIFSAIICLNLFIALMSDTFQRVYDNAKANAVMEQATMILNLESKLSVGKRKACSDFIQQRCNPEELYYDDDAVDDSEGELKKVTFQVKEQLDDVHEILNEVHTGQSLKSRFESELDALRHTVSELHNEQLTTVDRVDREVSEIKLLLRQLVSGQAAAKSRRRRSTASNGSTEGLSTINETEATDE
;
A
#
# COMPACT_ATOMS: atom_id res chain seq x y z
N MET A 1 -4.16 -62.01 -3.50
CA MET A 1 -3.06 -62.97 -3.24
C MET A 1 -2.01 -62.26 -2.39
N LYS A 2 -1.72 -62.82 -1.21
CA LYS A 2 -0.50 -62.77 -0.36
C LYS A 2 0.48 -61.60 -0.60
N SER A 3 0.55 -60.62 0.30
CA SER A 3 1.41 -60.55 1.50
C SER A 3 2.81 -59.99 1.21
N ASN A 4 3.14 -58.85 1.83
CA ASN A 4 4.39 -58.70 2.57
C ASN A 4 4.21 -57.60 3.63
N LYS A 5 4.16 -58.05 4.88
CA LYS A 5 4.40 -57.25 6.09
C LYS A 5 5.91 -57.24 6.31
N ILE A 6 6.50 -56.07 6.49
CA ILE A 6 7.73 -55.88 7.27
C ILE A 6 7.54 -54.58 8.06
N ASP A 7 7.59 -54.69 9.40
CA ASP A 7 7.67 -53.59 10.37
C ASP A 7 8.99 -52.82 10.22
N PRO A 8 9.01 -51.53 10.64
CA PRO A 8 9.93 -51.22 11.72
C PRO A 8 9.30 -50.29 12.76
N SER A 9 9.15 -50.82 13.98
CA SER A 9 9.18 -50.00 15.18
C SER A 9 10.60 -49.43 15.39
N VAL A 10 10.64 -48.13 15.73
CA VAL A 10 11.72 -47.33 16.37
C VAL A 10 12.11 -46.13 15.49
N VAL A 11 11.32 -45.05 15.58
CA VAL A 11 11.77 -43.69 15.96
C VAL A 11 10.51 -43.00 16.49
N GLY A 12 10.46 -42.72 17.79
CA GLY A 12 9.43 -41.85 18.35
C GLY A 12 9.89 -40.40 18.24
N PHE A 13 9.01 -39.49 17.83
CA PHE A 13 8.97 -38.11 18.34
C PHE A 13 7.58 -37.50 18.12
N ARG A 14 7.01 -37.11 19.27
CA ARG A 14 5.93 -36.16 19.58
C ARG A 14 4.77 -35.95 18.59
N GLU A 15 3.63 -36.46 19.01
CA GLU A 15 2.30 -35.86 18.79
C GLU A 15 2.26 -34.46 19.43
N ASP A 16 1.93 -33.43 18.64
CA ASP A 16 1.27 -32.23 19.12
C ASP A 16 -0.06 -32.09 18.36
N VAL A 17 -1.15 -32.09 19.12
CA VAL A 17 -2.56 -32.14 18.69
C VAL A 17 -3.17 -30.71 18.69
N PRO A 18 -4.45 -30.50 18.31
CA PRO A 18 -4.91 -29.89 17.09
C PRO A 18 -5.45 -28.44 17.26
N LEU A 19 -5.66 -27.76 16.14
CA LEU A 19 -6.46 -26.53 16.05
C LEU A 19 -7.96 -26.86 16.22
N THR A 20 -8.51 -26.78 17.43
CA THR A 20 -9.95 -26.57 17.68
C THR A 20 -10.23 -26.30 19.15
N GLU A 21 -10.80 -25.14 19.46
CA GLU A 21 -11.96 -24.91 20.36
C GLU A 21 -11.93 -23.50 21.01
N TYR A 22 -12.99 -22.75 20.73
CA TYR A 22 -13.43 -21.56 21.48
C TYR A 22 -14.38 -22.03 22.59
N GLY A 23 -14.24 -21.52 23.82
CA GLY A 23 -15.21 -21.76 24.89
C GLY A 23 -15.00 -20.88 26.13
N PHE A 24 -16.06 -20.19 26.55
CA PHE A 24 -16.16 -19.25 27.68
C PHE A 24 -16.10 -19.92 29.08
N VAL A 25 -15.40 -19.26 30.03
CA VAL A 25 -15.69 -18.99 31.48
C VAL A 25 -16.29 -20.12 32.37
N ASN A 26 -15.58 -20.58 33.43
CA ASN A 26 -15.90 -20.32 34.86
C ASN A 26 -14.99 -21.02 35.91
N GLU A 27 -14.96 -20.40 37.09
CA GLU A 27 -14.14 -20.55 38.31
C GLU A 27 -14.08 -21.93 38.99
N GLY A 28 -13.05 -22.15 39.84
CA GLY A 28 -13.10 -23.15 40.92
C GLY A 28 -11.76 -23.53 41.56
N ALA A 29 -11.55 -23.06 42.80
CA ALA A 29 -10.37 -23.23 43.66
C ALA A 29 -9.89 -24.67 43.98
N SER A 30 -8.60 -24.85 44.30
CA SER A 30 -8.10 -25.29 45.64
C SER A 30 -6.62 -25.74 45.67
N ILE A 31 -5.94 -25.37 46.76
CA ILE A 31 -4.52 -25.64 47.16
C ILE A 31 -4.45 -26.99 47.93
N PRO A 32 -3.37 -27.80 47.84
CA PRO A 32 -2.27 -27.83 48.85
C PRO A 32 -0.88 -28.09 48.20
N GLY A 33 0.29 -27.62 48.63
CA GLY A 33 0.81 -27.38 49.98
C GLY A 33 1.85 -28.46 50.36
N ARG A 34 3.17 -28.21 50.20
CA ARG A 34 4.25 -28.70 51.11
C ARG A 34 5.67 -28.19 50.79
N GLN A 35 6.13 -27.32 51.68
CA GLN A 35 7.45 -27.18 52.32
C GLN A 35 8.10 -28.55 52.71
N THR A 36 9.41 -28.81 52.86
CA THR A 36 10.67 -28.07 53.17
C THR A 36 11.91 -28.99 52.86
N PRO A 37 13.14 -28.88 53.44
CA PRO A 37 14.40 -28.58 52.72
C PRO A 37 15.49 -29.68 52.94
N ILE A 38 16.77 -29.41 52.58
CA ILE A 38 17.99 -29.68 53.38
C ILE A 38 19.26 -29.58 52.50
N ALA A 39 20.22 -28.80 53.01
CA ALA A 39 21.70 -28.82 52.90
C ALA A 39 22.37 -29.54 51.69
N GLY A 40 23.40 -29.01 51.03
CA GLY A 40 24.49 -28.16 51.52
C GLY A 40 25.80 -28.96 51.49
N GLN A 41 26.69 -28.68 50.53
CA GLN A 41 28.12 -28.94 50.71
C GLN A 41 28.99 -28.10 49.75
N ARG A 42 29.95 -27.42 50.39
CA ARG A 42 31.02 -26.59 49.85
C ARG A 42 31.90 -27.32 48.84
N PHE A 43 32.36 -26.62 47.82
CA PHE A 43 33.78 -26.68 47.42
C PHE A 43 34.31 -25.28 47.07
N LYS A 44 35.32 -24.88 47.85
CA LYS A 44 36.19 -23.73 47.62
C LYS A 44 37.08 -24.04 46.42
N ASN A 45 37.21 -23.09 45.48
CA ASN A 45 38.45 -22.68 44.80
C ASN A 45 38.16 -21.97 43.48
N LYS A 46 38.21 -20.63 43.47
CA LYS A 46 39.10 -19.86 42.58
C LYS A 46 38.98 -18.36 42.84
N ALA A 47 39.74 -17.93 43.86
CA ALA A 47 40.22 -16.57 44.04
C ALA A 47 41.23 -16.17 42.94
N ARG A 48 40.81 -16.20 41.67
CA ARG A 48 41.65 -15.82 40.52
C ARG A 48 40.88 -15.06 39.44
N LYS A 49 39.92 -14.22 39.85
CA LYS A 49 39.26 -13.23 38.98
C LYS A 49 38.95 -11.89 39.67
N ILE A 50 39.58 -11.63 40.83
CA ILE A 50 39.46 -10.34 41.56
C ILE A 50 40.68 -9.43 41.29
N ALA A 51 41.68 -9.90 40.53
CA ALA A 51 42.84 -9.10 40.14
C ALA A 51 42.69 -8.38 38.78
N SER A 52 41.58 -8.56 38.05
CA SER A 52 41.31 -7.88 36.77
C SER A 52 40.23 -6.79 36.84
N VAL A 53 39.64 -6.54 38.01
CA VAL A 53 38.55 -5.56 38.20
C VAL A 53 39.05 -4.21 38.74
N LYS A 54 40.34 -4.11 39.11
CA LYS A 54 41.00 -2.84 39.46
C LYS A 54 41.78 -2.18 38.31
N ALA A 55 41.68 -2.72 37.09
CA ALA A 55 42.36 -2.21 35.90
C ALA A 55 41.42 -1.57 34.86
N ILE A 56 40.12 -1.40 35.18
CA ILE A 56 39.12 -0.76 34.30
C ILE A 56 38.58 0.54 34.93
N THR A 57 39.41 1.26 35.67
CA THR A 57 39.08 2.60 36.19
C THR A 57 39.89 3.73 35.53
N GLN A 58 40.73 3.42 34.54
CA GLN A 58 41.40 4.41 33.71
C GLN A 58 41.57 3.90 32.28
N ALA A 59 40.45 3.75 31.56
CA ALA A 59 40.47 3.66 30.11
C ALA A 59 39.56 4.77 29.58
N LYS A 60 40.22 5.85 29.15
CA LYS A 60 39.66 6.96 28.38
C LYS A 60 39.19 6.39 27.04
N ILE A 61 38.00 5.80 26.99
CA ILE A 61 37.40 5.35 25.73
C ILE A 61 36.71 6.56 25.11
N SER A 62 37.42 7.10 24.13
CA SER A 62 37.04 8.17 23.23
C SER A 62 35.60 8.00 22.68
N SER A 63 34.76 9.01 22.90
CA SER A 63 33.41 9.18 22.36
C SER A 63 33.35 9.44 20.84
N THR A 64 34.42 9.15 20.11
CA THR A 64 34.52 9.45 18.66
C THR A 64 33.92 8.38 17.77
N ILE A 65 33.64 7.17 18.26
CA ILE A 65 33.05 6.08 17.44
C ILE A 65 31.52 6.09 17.49
N TRP A 66 30.91 6.71 18.50
CA TRP A 66 29.44 6.84 18.61
C TRP A 66 28.88 8.04 17.84
N ARG A 67 29.66 9.12 17.69
CA ARG A 67 29.25 10.33 16.96
C ARG A 67 28.94 10.11 15.48
N ASP A 68 29.56 9.12 14.84
CA ASP A 68 29.35 8.86 13.40
C ASP A 68 28.11 7.98 13.10
N LYS A 69 27.51 7.36 14.12
CA LYS A 69 26.27 6.57 14.01
C LYS A 69 25.02 7.38 14.41
N ALA A 70 25.11 8.19 15.47
CA ALA A 70 24.03 9.06 15.91
C ALA A 70 23.74 10.21 14.92
N THR A 71 24.77 10.82 14.32
CA THR A 71 24.57 11.81 13.25
C THR A 71 24.00 11.22 11.97
N ARG A 72 24.18 9.92 11.68
CA ARG A 72 23.49 9.25 10.56
C ARG A 72 22.00 9.03 10.81
N LEU A 73 21.58 8.84 12.07
CA LEU A 73 20.18 8.70 12.47
C LEU A 73 19.44 10.04 12.47
N VAL A 74 20.08 11.10 12.99
CA VAL A 74 19.52 12.47 12.97
C VAL A 74 19.50 13.05 11.54
N MET A 75 20.50 12.74 10.70
CA MET A 75 20.47 13.10 9.27
C MET A 75 19.46 12.30 8.44
N ARG A 76 19.07 11.08 8.86
CA ARG A 76 17.99 10.30 8.20
C ARG A 76 16.60 10.89 8.49
N ARG A 77 16.36 11.44 9.69
CA ARG A 77 15.16 12.25 9.99
C ARG A 77 15.07 13.55 9.16
N SER A 78 16.21 14.10 8.75
CA SER A 78 16.27 15.30 7.89
C SER A 78 16.13 15.00 6.38
N LYS A 79 16.61 13.84 5.89
CA LYS A 79 16.55 13.49 4.46
C LYS A 79 15.23 12.88 3.97
N SER A 80 14.33 12.45 4.85
CA SER A 80 12.97 12.00 4.47
C SER A 80 12.04 13.16 4.04
N LYS A 81 12.46 14.44 4.22
CA LYS A 81 11.75 15.62 3.70
C LYS A 81 12.11 16.03 2.26
N ARG A 82 12.78 15.19 1.47
CA ARG A 82 13.07 15.47 0.05
C ARG A 82 12.79 14.28 -0.88
N SER A 83 11.51 14.00 -1.11
CA SER A 83 11.02 13.49 -2.40
C SER A 83 9.49 13.58 -2.50
N LYS A 84 8.99 14.76 -2.87
CA LYS A 84 7.82 14.92 -3.75
C LYS A 84 7.87 16.30 -4.37
N GLN A 85 8.53 16.36 -5.52
CA GLN A 85 8.20 17.35 -6.55
C GLN A 85 6.76 17.05 -6.99
N GLN A 86 5.83 17.92 -6.62
CA GLN A 86 4.61 18.12 -7.38
C GLN A 86 4.36 19.63 -7.47
N LYS A 87 4.00 20.04 -8.68
CA LYS A 87 4.10 21.37 -9.29
C LYS A 87 3.40 22.50 -8.50
N PRO A 88 3.83 23.77 -8.67
CA PRO A 88 3.13 24.92 -8.11
C PRO A 88 1.87 25.18 -8.94
N PHE A 89 0.71 25.33 -8.29
CA PHE A 89 -0.44 25.95 -8.92
C PHE A 89 -0.72 27.29 -8.23
N ASN A 90 -0.54 28.34 -9.02
CA ASN A 90 -0.99 29.69 -8.76
C ASN A 90 -2.52 29.75 -8.76
N VAL A 91 -3.11 30.45 -7.80
CA VAL A 91 -4.38 31.16 -8.01
C VAL A 91 -4.22 32.57 -7.46
N ILE A 92 -4.67 33.50 -8.29
CA ILE A 92 -4.60 34.94 -8.25
C ILE A 92 -5.64 35.52 -7.28
N ASP A 93 -5.26 36.66 -6.71
CA ASP A 93 -6.01 37.75 -6.09
C ASP A 93 -7.56 37.70 -6.04
N THR A 94 -8.06 37.99 -4.85
CA THR A 94 -9.17 38.94 -4.58
C THR A 94 -9.08 39.30 -3.10
N ILE A 95 -8.28 40.29 -2.70
CA ILE A 95 -8.54 41.75 -2.71
C ILE A 95 -9.92 42.16 -2.17
N ASN A 96 -9.83 42.79 -0.99
CA ASN A 96 -10.64 43.85 -0.39
C ASN A 96 -11.98 43.53 0.27
N GLY A 97 -12.01 43.69 1.60
CA GLY A 97 -12.03 45.06 2.11
C GLY A 97 -12.60 45.25 3.52
N ARG A 98 -11.77 45.86 4.38
CA ARG A 98 -12.03 46.93 5.37
C ARG A 98 -11.23 46.67 6.65
N LYS A 99 -10.58 47.62 7.29
CA LYS A 99 -10.10 48.99 7.00
C LYS A 99 -9.30 49.36 8.27
N ASN A 100 -8.11 49.92 8.08
CA ASN A 100 -7.39 50.86 8.94
C ASN A 100 -7.45 50.74 10.47
N MET A 101 -6.30 50.51 11.11
CA MET A 101 -5.64 51.54 11.94
C MET A 101 -4.22 51.10 12.35
N GLN A 102 -3.27 52.02 12.19
CA GLN A 102 -1.92 51.96 12.75
C GLN A 102 -1.95 52.34 14.24
N ALA A 103 -1.21 51.62 15.08
CA ALA A 103 -0.57 52.05 16.35
C ALA A 103 0.05 50.78 16.98
N THR A 104 1.38 50.61 16.99
CA THR A 104 2.29 50.92 18.11
C THR A 104 1.91 50.29 19.45
N LEU A 105 2.79 49.38 19.89
CA LEU A 105 3.45 49.29 21.19
C LEU A 105 2.69 49.79 22.43
N SER A 106 2.65 48.89 23.41
CA SER A 106 2.39 49.05 24.85
C SER A 106 0.96 49.35 25.31
N ASP A 107 0.74 48.90 26.55
CA ASP A 107 -0.36 49.18 27.48
C ASP A 107 -1.57 48.24 27.30
N ILE A 108 -2.15 47.65 28.34
CA ILE A 108 -2.76 48.25 29.54
C ILE A 108 -2.82 47.12 30.61
N GLU A 109 -2.12 47.23 31.75
CA GLU A 109 -2.54 47.88 33.03
C GLU A 109 -3.66 47.11 33.73
N ASP A 110 -3.86 47.11 35.05
CA ASP A 110 -3.13 47.30 36.31
C ASP A 110 -4.24 47.05 37.38
N ASP A 111 -3.88 46.73 38.62
CA ASP A 111 -4.56 47.19 39.85
C ASP A 111 -3.93 46.55 41.11
N GLU A 112 -3.08 47.35 41.76
CA GLU A 112 -2.99 47.75 43.19
C GLU A 112 -3.32 46.75 44.34
N GLU A 113 -2.35 46.45 45.22
CA GLU A 113 -2.14 46.95 46.62
C GLU A 113 -2.97 46.18 47.70
N MET A 114 -2.61 45.97 48.98
CA MET A 114 -1.77 46.69 49.94
C MET A 114 -1.51 45.80 51.21
N GLU A 115 -0.67 46.32 52.13
CA GLU A 115 -0.55 46.07 53.58
C GLU A 115 0.62 45.23 54.17
N GLN A 116 1.42 45.98 54.96
CA GLN A 116 2.45 45.60 55.91
C GLN A 116 1.86 45.46 57.33
N GLU A 117 2.50 44.67 58.20
CA GLU A 117 2.83 44.92 59.63
C GLU A 117 3.20 43.56 60.29
N GLY A 118 4.16 43.40 61.20
CA GLY A 118 4.93 44.36 61.99
C GLY A 118 6.14 43.72 62.70
N VAL A 119 6.83 44.60 63.41
CA VAL A 119 8.16 44.52 64.06
C VAL A 119 8.07 43.84 65.44
N ILE A 120 9.19 43.29 65.98
CA ILE A 120 9.74 43.50 67.36
C ILE A 120 10.61 42.31 67.90
N THR A 121 11.90 42.65 68.10
CA THR A 121 12.91 42.29 69.13
C THR A 121 13.55 40.91 69.34
N TYR A 122 14.87 41.02 69.54
CA TYR A 122 15.90 40.14 70.11
C TYR A 122 15.50 39.32 71.35
N GLU A 123 16.08 38.12 71.49
CA GLU A 123 16.79 37.76 72.72
C GLU A 123 17.83 36.64 72.53
N ASP A 124 18.92 36.81 73.29
CA ASP A 124 20.14 36.00 73.40
C ASP A 124 19.90 34.55 73.83
N GLY A 125 20.86 33.69 73.50
CA GLY A 125 20.98 32.39 74.17
C GLY A 125 21.90 31.38 73.49
N THR A 126 23.21 31.58 73.59
CA THR A 126 24.16 30.46 73.41
C THR A 126 24.17 29.60 74.70
N PRO A 127 24.39 28.27 74.61
CA PRO A 127 25.78 27.77 74.58
C PRO A 127 26.02 26.59 73.62
N LYS A 128 27.25 26.53 73.08
CA LYS A 128 27.82 25.34 72.43
C LYS A 128 27.95 24.16 73.43
N PRO A 129 27.95 22.92 72.91
CA PRO A 129 29.14 22.08 73.06
C PRO A 129 29.56 21.48 71.70
N GLN A 130 30.80 21.74 71.27
CA GLN A 130 31.90 20.77 71.28
C GLN A 130 31.77 19.63 70.24
N THR A 131 32.34 19.93 69.07
CA THR A 131 33.30 19.09 68.31
C THR A 131 33.14 17.57 68.31
N SER A 132 32.90 16.99 67.13
CA SER A 132 33.88 16.07 66.53
C SER A 132 33.60 15.80 65.05
N SER A 133 34.56 16.21 64.21
CA SER A 133 35.11 15.43 63.09
C SER A 133 34.14 14.76 62.09
N ALA A 134 33.93 15.40 60.94
CA ALA A 134 33.77 14.70 59.67
C ALA A 134 34.42 15.53 58.54
N LYS A 135 35.21 14.85 57.71
CA LYS A 135 36.04 15.40 56.62
C LYS A 135 35.23 16.34 55.71
N ALA A 136 35.77 17.54 55.48
CA ALA A 136 35.26 18.46 54.47
C ALA A 136 35.49 17.87 53.07
N LEU A 137 34.42 17.41 52.44
CA LEU A 137 34.36 17.19 50.99
C LEU A 137 34.37 18.56 50.30
N ASN A 138 35.25 18.71 49.32
CA ASN A 138 35.51 19.97 48.66
C ASN A 138 34.43 20.23 47.58
N LEU A 139 33.21 20.56 48.02
CA LEU A 139 32.12 20.95 47.12
C LEU A 139 32.30 22.38 46.61
N ASP A 140 32.04 22.54 45.32
CA ASP A 140 31.89 23.78 44.56
C ASP A 140 30.79 24.69 45.14
N SER A 141 30.95 26.00 44.95
CA SER A 141 30.11 27.04 45.57
C SER A 141 28.63 26.93 45.19
N HIS A 142 28.35 26.42 43.99
CA HIS A 142 27.01 26.15 43.46
C HIS A 142 26.31 25.00 44.21
N SER A 143 27.04 23.92 44.46
CA SER A 143 26.57 22.74 45.21
C SER A 143 26.29 23.06 46.68
N LYS A 144 27.05 24.00 47.26
CA LYS A 144 26.80 24.55 48.61
C LYS A 144 25.56 25.44 48.68
N ALA A 145 25.30 26.26 47.67
CA ALA A 145 24.09 27.07 47.59
C ALA A 145 22.84 26.20 47.41
N LEU A 146 22.94 25.15 46.61
CA LEU A 146 21.93 24.12 46.45
C LEU A 146 21.65 23.38 47.76
N LEU A 147 22.68 22.96 48.52
CA LEU A 147 22.51 22.34 49.84
C LEU A 147 21.76 23.23 50.84
N HIS A 148 22.00 24.55 50.83
CA HIS A 148 21.29 25.49 51.71
C HIS A 148 19.82 25.71 51.28
N TYR A 149 19.53 25.68 49.98
CA TYR A 149 18.17 25.74 49.44
C TYR A 149 17.41 24.41 49.70
N PHE A 150 18.09 23.27 49.55
CA PHE A 150 17.55 21.92 49.73
C PHE A 150 17.30 21.52 51.18
N ALA A 151 17.92 22.20 52.15
CA ALA A 151 17.61 22.05 53.57
C ALA A 151 16.17 22.48 53.94
N LYS A 152 15.44 23.15 53.04
CA LYS A 152 14.06 23.62 53.28
C LYS A 152 12.98 22.72 52.65
N THR A 153 13.35 21.87 51.69
CA THR A 153 12.44 20.99 50.91
C THR A 153 13.11 19.64 50.64
N HIS A 154 13.42 18.90 51.71
CA HIS A 154 14.23 17.68 51.65
C HIS A 154 13.73 16.64 50.63
N SER A 155 12.41 16.45 50.50
CA SER A 155 11.82 15.44 49.61
C SER A 155 11.85 15.80 48.11
N GLU A 156 11.92 17.10 47.77
CA GLU A 156 11.87 17.59 46.38
C GLU A 156 13.24 17.90 45.79
N ALA A 157 14.27 18.00 46.65
CA ALA A 157 15.65 18.30 46.27
C ALA A 157 16.20 17.35 45.20
N PHE A 158 15.88 16.06 45.34
CA PHE A 158 16.28 15.00 44.42
C PHE A 158 15.73 15.23 43.01
N VAL A 159 14.41 15.44 42.88
CA VAL A 159 13.76 15.69 41.59
C VAL A 159 14.22 17.01 41.01
N HIS A 160 14.38 18.06 41.82
CA HIS A 160 14.80 19.37 41.32
C HIS A 160 16.21 19.34 40.70
N TYR A 161 17.15 18.59 41.30
CA TYR A 161 18.48 18.35 40.71
C TYR A 161 18.35 17.67 39.34
N PHE A 162 17.61 16.56 39.28
CA PHE A 162 17.42 15.83 38.03
C PHE A 162 16.62 16.61 36.98
N THR A 163 15.66 17.45 37.36
CA THR A 163 14.95 18.34 36.42
C THR A 163 15.86 19.42 35.85
N LYS A 164 16.82 19.90 36.63
CA LYS A 164 17.79 20.89 36.19
C LYS A 164 18.80 20.29 35.22
N VAL A 165 19.29 19.08 35.52
CA VAL A 165 20.16 18.31 34.62
C VAL A 165 19.41 17.96 33.33
N ALA A 166 18.16 17.50 33.42
CA ALA A 166 17.34 17.22 32.24
C ALA A 166 17.01 18.51 31.43
N GLY A 167 16.90 19.67 32.09
CA GLY A 167 16.60 20.96 31.47
C GLY A 167 17.81 21.70 30.89
N SER A 168 19.05 21.31 31.23
CA SER A 168 20.26 21.98 30.76
C SER A 168 20.60 21.67 29.30
N GLY A 169 20.08 20.56 28.76
CA GLY A 169 20.23 20.17 27.35
C GLY A 169 21.67 19.91 26.89
N ASN A 170 22.62 19.81 27.83
CA ASN A 170 24.03 19.55 27.54
C ASN A 170 24.30 18.03 27.56
N GLU A 171 24.56 17.44 26.39
CA GLU A 171 24.82 16.00 26.22
C GLU A 171 26.13 15.49 26.90
N ASP A 172 27.02 16.41 27.33
CA ASP A 172 28.30 16.08 27.98
C ASP A 172 28.27 16.25 29.52
N GLU A 173 27.13 16.60 30.12
CA GLU A 173 27.00 16.81 31.57
C GLU A 173 26.89 15.46 32.31
N VAL A 174 28.01 15.01 32.90
CA VAL A 174 28.07 13.77 33.69
C VAL A 174 27.34 13.96 35.01
N ILE A 175 26.33 13.14 35.28
CA ILE A 175 25.62 13.13 36.56
C ILE A 175 26.59 12.67 37.66
N ASP A 176 26.87 13.55 38.62
CA ASP A 176 27.72 13.24 39.77
C ASP A 176 26.98 12.33 40.76
N LEU A 177 27.23 11.02 40.68
CA LEU A 177 26.67 10.01 41.56
C LEU A 177 27.08 10.20 43.02
N GLU A 178 28.23 10.82 43.32
CA GLU A 178 28.68 11.09 44.70
C GLU A 178 27.83 12.21 45.31
N PHE A 179 27.52 13.25 44.54
CA PHE A 179 26.57 14.28 44.93
C PHE A 179 25.14 13.74 45.10
N VAL A 180 24.66 12.90 44.19
CA VAL A 180 23.33 12.25 44.31
C VAL A 180 23.26 11.36 45.55
N HIS A 181 24.31 10.59 45.85
CA HIS A 181 24.39 9.81 47.08
C HIS A 181 24.36 10.71 48.33
N SER A 182 25.01 11.87 48.28
CA SER A 182 24.95 12.85 49.38
C SER A 182 23.53 13.41 49.59
N LEU A 183 22.76 13.64 48.51
CA LEU A 183 21.37 14.09 48.59
C LEU A 183 20.46 13.03 49.24
N ILE A 184 20.61 11.76 48.86
CA ILE A 184 19.86 10.65 49.47
C ILE A 184 20.23 10.50 50.95
N THR A 185 21.53 10.57 51.29
CA THR A 185 22.02 10.50 52.67
C THR A 185 21.49 11.66 53.53
N ASN A 186 21.25 12.82 52.93
CA ASN A 186 20.68 14.02 53.56
C ASN A 186 19.14 14.03 53.61
N GLY A 187 18.49 12.88 53.35
CA GLY A 187 17.04 12.70 53.53
C GLY A 187 16.19 12.94 52.29
N ALA A 188 16.80 13.02 51.10
CA ALA A 188 16.04 13.13 49.86
C ALA A 188 15.40 11.78 49.47
N SER A 189 14.10 11.80 49.16
CA SER A 189 13.37 10.59 48.79
C SER A 189 13.62 10.22 47.34
N VAL A 190 14.03 8.97 47.11
CA VAL A 190 14.21 8.41 45.76
C VAL A 190 12.86 8.09 45.10
N HIS A 191 11.78 8.04 45.88
CA HIS A 191 10.41 7.75 45.42
C HIS A 191 9.62 8.98 44.98
N THR A 192 10.23 10.17 45.00
CA THR A 192 9.54 11.39 44.57
C THR A 192 9.20 11.32 43.08
N THR A 193 7.97 11.71 42.73
CA THR A 193 7.44 11.67 41.38
C THR A 193 7.03 13.05 40.88
N ASP A 194 6.96 13.22 39.56
CA ASP A 194 6.45 14.44 38.94
C ASP A 194 4.92 14.57 39.04
N ARG A 195 4.35 15.66 38.51
CA ARG A 195 2.90 15.89 38.48
C ARG A 195 2.10 14.80 37.74
N HIS A 196 2.74 13.97 36.94
CA HIS A 196 2.17 12.86 36.19
C HIS A 196 2.49 11.49 36.81
N GLY A 197 3.19 11.44 37.95
CA GLY A 197 3.58 10.21 38.63
C GLY A 197 4.87 9.58 38.09
N GLN A 198 5.62 10.24 37.21
CA GLN A 198 6.88 9.72 36.69
C GLN A 198 7.99 9.85 37.74
N SER A 199 8.65 8.75 38.04
CA SER A 199 9.84 8.70 38.90
C SER A 199 11.12 9.00 38.12
N VAL A 200 12.22 9.23 38.83
CA VAL A 200 13.55 9.43 38.22
C VAL A 200 13.99 8.21 37.40
N LEU A 201 13.54 6.99 37.74
CA LEU A 201 13.83 5.79 36.95
C LEU A 201 13.16 5.82 35.57
N HIS A 202 12.01 6.50 35.40
CA HIS A 202 11.39 6.70 34.08
C HIS A 202 12.24 7.62 33.20
N GLU A 203 12.85 8.65 33.78
CA GLU A 203 13.76 9.54 33.06
C GLU A 203 15.08 8.82 32.74
N ALA A 204 15.60 8.03 33.68
CA ALA A 204 16.79 7.22 33.44
C ALA A 204 16.59 6.21 32.29
N ALA A 205 15.43 5.54 32.26
CA ALA A 205 15.06 4.62 31.20
C ALA A 205 14.89 5.27 29.82
N ARG A 206 14.75 6.60 29.77
CA ARG A 206 14.53 7.37 28.54
C ARG A 206 15.84 7.76 27.85
N ASP A 207 16.77 8.32 28.61
CA ASP A 207 17.87 9.10 28.03
C ASP A 207 19.20 9.00 28.80
N TRP A 208 19.22 8.36 29.97
CA TRP A 208 20.44 8.31 30.79
C TRP A 208 21.12 6.94 30.76
N ASP A 209 22.39 6.95 31.19
CA ASP A 209 23.20 5.75 31.26
C ASP A 209 22.66 4.68 32.22
N LEU A 210 22.92 3.43 31.87
CA LEU A 210 22.66 2.24 32.68
C LEU A 210 23.19 2.35 34.11
N GLY A 211 24.33 3.02 34.32
CA GLY A 211 24.93 3.18 35.64
C GLY A 211 24.06 4.00 36.61
N ILE A 212 23.23 4.91 36.07
CA ILE A 212 22.29 5.69 36.88
C ILE A 212 21.07 4.84 37.22
N ALA A 213 20.55 4.08 36.26
CA ALA A 213 19.49 3.12 36.53
C ALA A 213 19.91 2.06 37.56
N GLU A 214 21.15 1.56 37.50
CA GLU A 214 21.72 0.64 38.49
C GLU A 214 21.81 1.28 39.87
N PHE A 215 22.36 2.50 39.97
CA PHE A 215 22.40 3.25 41.22
C PHE A 215 21.00 3.46 41.82
N LEU A 216 20.01 3.81 41.00
CA LEU A 216 18.63 4.04 41.44
C LEU A 216 17.95 2.76 41.98
N LEU A 217 18.16 1.62 41.32
CA LEU A 217 17.64 0.32 41.76
C LEU A 217 18.34 -0.17 43.03
N ASP A 218 19.65 0.03 43.15
CA ASP A 218 20.42 -0.35 44.34
C ASP A 218 20.04 0.48 45.58
N ASN A 219 19.51 1.70 45.37
CA ASN A 219 18.97 2.56 46.42
C ASN A 219 17.46 2.33 46.70
N GLY A 220 16.89 1.23 46.21
CA GLY A 220 15.56 0.76 46.62
C GLY A 220 14.38 1.26 45.80
N ILE A 221 14.59 1.84 44.61
CA ILE A 221 13.48 2.09 43.68
C ILE A 221 12.94 0.75 43.16
N ASP A 222 11.63 0.60 43.18
CA ASP A 222 10.95 -0.51 42.50
C ASP A 222 11.13 -0.40 40.98
N VAL A 223 11.68 -1.44 40.37
CA VAL A 223 11.85 -1.55 38.90
C VAL A 223 10.52 -1.46 38.15
N ASN A 224 9.42 -1.86 38.79
CA ASN A 224 8.06 -1.87 38.24
C ASN A 224 7.25 -0.64 38.63
N ILE A 225 7.89 0.42 39.15
CA ILE A 225 7.20 1.66 39.51
C ILE A 225 6.38 2.19 38.33
N ALA A 226 5.08 2.38 38.54
CA ALA A 226 4.17 2.84 37.50
C ALA A 226 3.81 4.32 37.68
N ASP A 227 3.69 5.06 36.58
CA ASP A 227 3.14 6.41 36.59
C ASP A 227 1.60 6.43 36.73
N LYS A 228 0.96 7.61 36.70
CA LYS A 228 -0.50 7.73 36.84
C LYS A 228 -1.29 7.02 35.74
N TYR A 229 -0.64 6.63 34.65
CA TYR A 229 -1.22 5.91 33.52
C TYR A 229 -0.79 4.45 33.47
N GLY A 230 -0.14 3.93 34.53
CA GLY A 230 0.30 2.54 34.59
C GLY A 230 1.55 2.24 33.77
N ARG A 231 2.25 3.26 33.24
CA ARG A 231 3.47 3.06 32.46
C ARG A 231 4.64 2.82 33.40
N THR A 232 5.43 1.80 33.10
CA THR A 232 6.65 1.45 33.87
C THR A 232 7.92 1.96 33.14
N PRO A 233 9.09 2.00 33.79
CA PRO A 233 10.36 2.29 33.13
C PRO A 233 10.62 1.41 31.89
N LEU A 234 10.16 0.15 31.93
CA LEU A 234 10.28 -0.77 30.79
C LEU A 234 9.45 -0.31 29.58
N HIS A 235 8.25 0.26 29.78
CA HIS A 235 7.47 0.87 28.71
C HIS A 235 8.20 2.06 28.07
N VAL A 236 8.86 2.88 28.90
CA VAL A 236 9.61 4.05 28.42
C VAL A 236 10.82 3.61 27.61
N ALA A 237 11.65 2.69 28.12
CA ALA A 237 12.81 2.16 27.42
C ALA A 237 12.42 1.49 26.08
N ALA A 238 11.30 0.77 26.07
CA ALA A 238 10.75 0.15 24.86
C ALA A 238 10.31 1.19 23.81
N ALA A 239 9.74 2.32 24.24
CA ALA A 239 9.26 3.36 23.33
C ALA A 239 10.38 4.18 22.65
N VAL A 240 11.52 4.38 23.33
CA VAL A 240 12.63 5.19 22.81
C VAL A 240 13.67 4.39 22.01
N ASP A 241 13.44 3.10 21.83
CA ASP A 241 14.36 2.14 21.22
C ASP A 241 15.71 2.02 21.95
N TYR A 242 15.68 1.83 23.27
CA TYR A 242 16.88 1.61 24.10
C TYR A 242 17.05 0.13 24.51
N PRO A 243 17.57 -0.75 23.63
CA PRO A 243 17.60 -2.19 23.85
C PRO A 243 18.49 -2.63 25.04
N GLU A 244 19.58 -1.93 25.32
CA GLU A 244 20.44 -2.24 26.47
C GLU A 244 19.74 -1.96 27.80
N MET A 245 18.97 -0.88 27.88
CA MET A 245 18.15 -0.56 29.05
C MET A 245 17.00 -1.55 29.22
N VAL A 246 16.32 -1.92 28.13
CA VAL A 246 15.31 -2.99 28.14
C VAL A 246 15.90 -4.29 28.70
N GLN A 247 17.07 -4.69 28.20
CA GLN A 247 17.77 -5.88 28.70
C GLN A 247 18.09 -5.77 30.19
N PHE A 248 18.66 -4.64 30.61
CA PHE A 248 19.04 -4.40 31.99
C PHE A 248 17.85 -4.46 32.94
N LEU A 249 16.75 -3.77 32.61
CA LEU A 249 15.53 -3.76 33.42
C LEU A 249 14.94 -5.18 33.55
N ILE A 250 14.88 -5.95 32.46
CA ILE A 250 14.40 -7.34 32.49
C ILE A 250 15.30 -8.23 33.37
N LEU A 251 16.62 -8.05 33.31
CA LEU A 251 17.57 -8.77 34.17
C LEU A 251 17.48 -8.38 35.65
N ARG A 252 16.86 -7.23 35.96
CA ARG A 252 16.56 -6.76 37.31
C ARG A 252 15.09 -7.02 37.71
N ASP A 253 14.48 -8.04 37.12
CA ASP A 253 13.11 -8.51 37.41
C ASP A 253 11.98 -7.52 37.04
N ALA A 254 12.17 -6.72 35.98
CA ALA A 254 11.08 -5.94 35.39
C ALA A 254 10.02 -6.85 34.75
N SER A 255 8.74 -6.54 34.99
CA SER A 255 7.61 -7.28 34.45
C SER A 255 7.41 -6.97 32.96
N ILE A 256 7.75 -7.95 32.10
CA ILE A 256 7.63 -7.87 30.65
C ILE A 256 6.17 -7.73 30.21
N GLY A 257 5.23 -8.34 30.94
CA GLY A 257 3.79 -8.27 30.69
C GLY A 257 3.06 -7.21 31.51
N SER A 258 3.75 -6.18 31.99
CA SER A 258 3.09 -5.05 32.66
C SER A 258 2.13 -4.36 31.70
N ILE A 259 0.96 -3.95 32.19
CA ILE A 259 -0.09 -3.30 31.39
C ILE A 259 -0.33 -1.88 31.89
N THR A 260 -0.54 -0.95 30.96
CA THR A 260 -0.93 0.43 31.28
C THR A 260 -2.39 0.50 31.72
N TYR A 261 -2.74 1.54 32.50
CA TYR A 261 -4.12 1.80 32.90
C TYR A 261 -4.88 2.47 31.75
N GLY A 262 -6.06 1.94 31.43
CA GLY A 262 -6.93 2.45 30.35
C GLY A 262 -6.58 1.87 28.98
N GLU A 263 -5.35 2.05 28.48
CA GLU A 263 -4.93 1.47 27.19
C GLU A 263 -4.69 -0.04 27.26
N GLU A 264 -4.40 -0.60 28.44
CA GLU A 264 -4.05 -2.03 28.63
C GLU A 264 -2.88 -2.49 27.73
N GLN A 265 -1.96 -1.58 27.41
CA GLN A 265 -0.85 -1.85 26.51
C GLN A 265 0.37 -2.35 27.28
N THR A 266 1.09 -3.29 26.67
CA THR A 266 2.35 -3.84 27.19
C THR A 266 3.58 -3.09 26.65
N PRO A 267 4.78 -3.28 27.22
CA PRO A 267 6.01 -2.72 26.65
C PRO A 267 6.23 -3.10 25.18
N LEU A 268 5.78 -4.29 24.76
CA LEU A 268 5.84 -4.72 23.37
C LEU A 268 4.94 -3.86 22.46
N HIS A 269 3.75 -3.49 22.92
CA HIS A 269 2.89 -2.53 22.23
C HIS A 269 3.57 -1.15 22.10
N TYR A 270 4.25 -0.69 23.14
CA TYR A 270 4.98 0.60 23.10
C TYR A 270 6.15 0.58 22.12
N ALA A 271 6.88 -0.54 22.04
CA ALA A 271 7.93 -0.71 21.04
C ALA A 271 7.36 -0.69 19.61
N ALA A 272 6.26 -1.42 19.38
CA ALA A 272 5.56 -1.45 18.10
C ALA A 272 4.99 -0.07 17.71
N LYS A 273 4.40 0.66 18.66
CA LYS A 273 3.81 2.00 18.49
C LYS A 273 4.83 3.05 18.02
N ASN A 274 6.09 2.92 18.45
CA ASN A 274 7.16 3.90 18.23
C ASN A 274 8.20 3.50 17.17
N ASP A 275 7.99 2.38 16.47
CA ASP A 275 8.94 1.81 15.51
C ASP A 275 10.31 1.44 16.13
N ALA A 276 10.30 1.04 17.41
CA ALA A 276 11.49 0.69 18.19
C ALA A 276 11.91 -0.77 17.94
N THR A 277 12.50 -1.01 16.75
CA THR A 277 12.84 -2.35 16.26
C THR A 277 13.80 -3.13 17.15
N GLN A 278 14.82 -2.48 17.73
CA GLN A 278 15.83 -3.19 18.51
C GLN A 278 15.27 -3.59 19.88
N SER A 279 14.53 -2.68 20.50
CA SER A 279 13.84 -2.95 21.77
C SER A 279 12.75 -4.00 21.60
N LEU A 280 12.00 -3.97 20.51
CA LEU A 280 11.03 -5.00 20.16
C LEU A 280 11.69 -6.38 20.05
N LYS A 281 12.81 -6.48 19.32
CA LYS A 281 13.58 -7.73 19.20
C LYS A 281 14.07 -8.24 20.56
N MET A 282 14.54 -7.34 21.42
CA MET A 282 14.99 -7.70 22.77
C MET A 282 13.83 -8.20 23.63
N LEU A 283 12.68 -7.52 23.63
CA LEU A 283 11.48 -7.93 24.36
C LEU A 283 11.03 -9.34 23.93
N LEU A 284 10.96 -9.60 22.63
CA LEU A 284 10.59 -10.92 22.10
C LEU A 284 11.58 -12.02 22.52
N LYS A 285 12.89 -11.72 22.49
CA LYS A 285 13.93 -12.66 22.94
C LYS A 285 13.77 -13.06 24.41
N TYR A 286 13.28 -12.16 25.26
CA TYR A 286 13.05 -12.42 26.68
C TYR A 286 11.65 -12.95 26.99
N GLY A 287 10.85 -13.30 25.97
CA GLY A 287 9.56 -13.98 26.14
C GLY A 287 8.34 -13.05 26.20
N ALA A 288 8.43 -11.81 25.68
CA ALA A 288 7.25 -10.97 25.50
C ALA A 288 6.25 -11.63 24.54
N ASN A 289 4.97 -11.61 24.90
CA ASN A 289 3.92 -12.29 24.14
C ASN A 289 3.37 -11.40 23.02
N MET A 290 3.52 -11.86 21.77
CA MET A 290 2.99 -11.17 20.59
C MET A 290 1.45 -11.19 20.51
N LYS A 291 0.80 -12.08 21.26
CA LYS A 291 -0.65 -12.25 21.29
C LYS A 291 -1.35 -11.41 22.35
N ASP A 292 -0.59 -10.64 23.12
CA ASP A 292 -1.17 -9.71 24.10
C ASP A 292 -2.10 -8.73 23.39
N ARG A 293 -3.15 -8.33 24.10
CA ARG A 293 -4.23 -7.50 23.57
C ARG A 293 -4.39 -6.25 24.41
N ASP A 294 -4.54 -5.12 23.73
CA ASP A 294 -4.90 -3.85 24.34
C ASP A 294 -6.43 -3.75 24.60
N TYR A 295 -6.89 -2.61 25.13
CA TYR A 295 -8.30 -2.36 25.45
C TYR A 295 -9.27 -2.46 24.26
N LYS A 296 -8.77 -2.39 23.01
CA LYS A 296 -9.52 -2.58 21.75
C LYS A 296 -9.35 -3.99 21.20
N GLU A 297 -8.81 -4.91 21.99
CA GLU A 297 -8.38 -6.25 21.58
C GLU A 297 -7.35 -6.26 20.43
N ARG A 298 -6.57 -5.19 20.28
CA ARG A 298 -5.52 -5.10 19.25
C ARG A 298 -4.23 -5.72 19.74
N THR A 299 -3.57 -6.43 18.84
CA THR A 299 -2.21 -6.95 19.00
C THR A 299 -1.16 -5.89 18.70
N PRO A 300 0.10 -6.06 19.14
CA PRO A 300 1.19 -5.14 18.80
C PRO A 300 1.36 -4.94 17.28
N LEU A 301 1.12 -5.99 16.48
CA LEU A 301 1.17 -5.90 15.02
C LEU A 301 0.07 -4.99 14.45
N GLN A 302 -1.15 -5.03 15.00
CA GLN A 302 -2.24 -4.14 14.57
C GLN A 302 -1.93 -2.68 14.90
N ILE A 303 -1.35 -2.40 16.07
CA ILE A 303 -0.94 -1.03 16.44
C ILE A 303 0.18 -0.52 15.51
N ALA A 304 1.19 -1.35 15.23
CA ALA A 304 2.23 -0.99 14.26
C ALA A 304 1.65 -0.72 12.87
N ALA A 305 0.69 -1.54 12.42
CA ALA A 305 0.02 -1.35 11.15
C ALA A 305 -0.83 -0.07 11.09
N GLU A 306 -1.56 0.25 12.16
CA GLU A 306 -2.41 1.45 12.23
C GLU A 306 -1.59 2.75 12.18
N LEU A 307 -0.45 2.77 12.89
CA LEU A 307 0.43 3.94 12.99
C LEU A 307 1.51 4.01 11.89
N ASP A 308 1.43 3.15 10.88
CA ASP A 308 2.36 3.09 9.75
C ASP A 308 3.83 2.86 10.17
N ARG A 309 4.05 1.90 11.07
CA ARG A 309 5.38 1.50 11.56
C ARG A 309 5.88 0.26 10.81
N SER A 310 6.38 0.47 9.59
CA SER A 310 6.70 -0.62 8.65
C SER A 310 7.79 -1.56 9.13
N GLU A 311 8.82 -1.06 9.83
CA GLU A 311 9.97 -1.89 10.23
C GLU A 311 9.63 -2.82 11.39
N THR A 312 8.94 -2.29 12.41
CA THR A 312 8.41 -3.11 13.51
C THR A 312 7.32 -4.07 13.05
N ALA A 313 6.41 -3.66 12.15
CA ALA A 313 5.40 -4.55 11.58
C ALA A 313 6.04 -5.69 10.79
N ARG A 314 7.04 -5.40 9.95
CA ARG A 314 7.81 -6.42 9.21
C ARG A 314 8.47 -7.41 10.16
N MET A 315 9.17 -6.91 11.17
CA MET A 315 9.83 -7.75 12.17
C MET A 315 8.83 -8.65 12.91
N LEU A 316 7.66 -8.11 13.30
CA LEU A 316 6.63 -8.91 13.96
C LEU A 316 6.09 -10.02 13.04
N VAL A 317 5.89 -9.74 11.75
CA VAL A 317 5.47 -10.73 10.75
C VAL A 317 6.54 -11.81 10.57
N GLU A 318 7.82 -11.44 10.48
CA GLU A 318 8.96 -12.36 10.39
C GLU A 318 9.09 -13.26 11.63
N GLN A 319 8.79 -12.71 12.82
CA GLN A 319 8.79 -13.46 14.08
C GLN A 319 7.54 -14.33 14.29
N GLY A 320 6.64 -14.41 13.30
CA GLY A 320 5.47 -15.29 13.32
C GLY A 320 4.19 -14.68 13.89
N SER A 321 4.11 -13.35 14.04
CA SER A 321 2.86 -12.69 14.45
C SER A 321 1.79 -12.86 13.37
N HIS A 322 0.63 -13.40 13.76
CA HIS A 322 -0.46 -13.69 12.83
C HIS A 322 -1.14 -12.41 12.31
N ALA A 323 -1.12 -12.21 10.99
CA ALA A 323 -1.77 -11.07 10.33
C ALA A 323 -3.31 -11.15 10.25
N GLY A 324 -3.87 -12.35 10.48
CA GLY A 324 -5.31 -12.64 10.39
C GLY A 324 -6.11 -12.34 11.66
N VAL A 325 -5.45 -11.92 12.75
CA VAL A 325 -6.11 -11.61 14.03
C VAL A 325 -6.99 -10.37 13.89
N ARG A 326 -8.16 -10.41 14.52
CA ARG A 326 -9.18 -9.35 14.47
C ARG A 326 -9.31 -8.65 15.82
N ASP A 327 -9.58 -7.34 15.76
CA ASP A 327 -9.94 -6.50 16.92
C ASP A 327 -11.43 -6.63 17.30
N ILE A 328 -11.88 -5.87 18.30
CA ILE A 328 -13.31 -5.81 18.71
C ILE A 328 -14.26 -5.42 17.58
N ASN A 329 -13.77 -4.68 16.57
CA ASN A 329 -14.56 -4.20 15.44
C ASN A 329 -14.59 -5.20 14.29
N GLY A 330 -13.79 -6.27 14.35
CA GLY A 330 -13.62 -7.27 13.29
C GLY A 330 -12.54 -6.93 12.25
N LEU A 331 -11.77 -5.86 12.45
CA LEU A 331 -10.68 -5.40 11.59
C LEU A 331 -9.42 -6.24 11.80
N SER A 332 -8.87 -6.80 10.71
CA SER A 332 -7.63 -7.56 10.81
C SER A 332 -6.38 -6.71 10.60
N ALA A 333 -5.25 -7.16 11.16
CA ALA A 333 -3.95 -6.50 10.94
C ALA A 333 -3.64 -6.37 9.44
N LEU A 334 -3.99 -7.40 8.65
CA LEU A 334 -3.82 -7.39 7.21
C LEU A 334 -4.54 -6.21 6.54
N VAL A 335 -5.76 -5.86 6.96
CA VAL A 335 -6.50 -4.73 6.38
C VAL A 335 -5.75 -3.41 6.58
N LEU A 336 -5.29 -3.17 7.80
CA LEU A 336 -4.50 -1.98 8.14
C LEU A 336 -3.20 -1.93 7.33
N MET A 337 -2.52 -3.08 7.21
CA MET A 337 -1.28 -3.19 6.42
C MET A 337 -1.53 -2.92 4.93
N ILE A 338 -2.62 -3.41 4.34
CA ILE A 338 -2.95 -3.13 2.93
C ILE A 338 -3.13 -1.62 2.68
N THR A 339 -3.77 -0.91 3.63
CA THR A 339 -4.01 0.53 3.50
C THR A 339 -2.74 1.37 3.68
N LYS A 340 -1.91 1.06 4.68
CA LYS A 340 -0.77 1.91 5.08
C LYS A 340 0.56 1.40 4.52
N MET A 341 0.81 0.09 4.56
CA MET A 341 2.09 -0.57 4.23
C MET A 341 1.93 -1.80 3.30
N PRO A 342 1.66 -1.61 2.00
CA PRO A 342 1.38 -2.72 1.07
C PRO A 342 2.52 -3.73 0.91
N SER A 343 3.77 -3.30 1.03
CA SER A 343 4.94 -4.18 0.94
C SER A 343 4.96 -5.23 2.06
N VAL A 344 4.75 -4.79 3.30
CA VAL A 344 4.66 -5.67 4.47
C VAL A 344 3.40 -6.53 4.41
N ALA A 345 2.29 -5.99 3.90
CA ALA A 345 1.08 -6.77 3.67
C ALA A 345 1.33 -7.95 2.71
N LYS A 346 2.15 -7.77 1.67
CA LYS A 346 2.54 -8.84 0.74
C LYS A 346 3.32 -9.94 1.44
N GLU A 347 4.25 -9.57 2.32
CA GLU A 347 5.03 -10.53 3.12
C GLU A 347 4.11 -11.27 4.12
N ALA A 348 3.18 -10.55 4.75
CA ALA A 348 2.20 -11.14 5.67
C ALA A 348 1.24 -12.12 4.97
N LEU A 349 0.91 -11.92 3.69
CA LEU A 349 0.07 -12.86 2.95
C LEU A 349 0.71 -14.24 2.75
N ASN A 350 2.04 -14.33 2.82
CA ASN A 350 2.73 -15.62 2.74
C ASN A 350 2.33 -16.54 3.91
N GLN A 351 1.89 -15.99 5.05
CA GLN A 351 1.39 -16.77 6.19
C GLN A 351 0.12 -17.59 5.85
N PHE A 352 -0.62 -17.20 4.81
CA PHE A 352 -1.88 -17.86 4.40
C PHE A 352 -1.70 -18.86 3.25
N HIS A 353 -0.45 -19.14 2.86
CA HIS A 353 -0.12 -20.08 1.81
C HIS A 353 0.99 -21.01 2.26
N SER A 354 0.74 -22.32 2.20
CA SER A 354 1.77 -23.33 2.44
C SER A 354 1.82 -24.35 1.32
N LEU A 355 3.03 -24.76 0.95
CA LEU A 355 3.28 -25.73 -0.11
C LEU A 355 3.78 -27.03 0.52
N ASP A 356 3.10 -28.14 0.22
CA ASP A 356 3.53 -29.49 0.55
C ASP A 356 3.99 -30.20 -0.72
N ARG A 357 5.31 -30.21 -0.87
CA ARG A 357 5.99 -30.77 -2.03
C ARG A 357 5.89 -32.28 -2.12
N ALA A 358 5.94 -32.96 -0.98
CA ALA A 358 5.94 -34.42 -0.94
C ALA A 358 4.65 -34.98 -1.56
N ASN A 359 3.53 -34.29 -1.35
CA ASN A 359 2.23 -34.66 -1.88
C ASN A 359 1.80 -33.86 -3.12
N ARG A 360 2.64 -32.94 -3.61
CA ARG A 360 2.33 -32.00 -4.70
C ARG A 360 1.04 -31.22 -4.43
N LYS A 361 0.87 -30.74 -3.20
CA LYS A 361 -0.31 -30.00 -2.74
C LYS A 361 0.02 -28.59 -2.30
N GLU A 362 -0.82 -27.64 -2.65
CA GLU A 362 -0.84 -26.28 -2.10
C GLU A 362 -2.03 -26.15 -1.16
N TYR A 363 -1.81 -25.49 -0.04
CA TYR A 363 -2.84 -25.19 0.96
C TYR A 363 -3.04 -23.69 1.07
N TYR A 364 -4.29 -23.26 0.91
CA TYR A 364 -4.70 -21.87 1.01
C TYR A 364 -5.63 -21.66 2.20
N PHE A 365 -5.26 -20.76 3.12
CA PHE A 365 -6.05 -20.41 4.31
C PHE A 365 -6.92 -19.17 4.04
N LEU A 366 -8.05 -19.36 3.34
CA LEU A 366 -8.92 -18.26 2.91
C LEU A 366 -9.82 -17.71 4.02
N ASN A 367 -10.01 -18.47 5.10
CA ASN A 367 -10.80 -18.10 6.27
C ASN A 367 -10.36 -16.78 6.93
N PHE A 368 -9.07 -16.49 6.97
CA PHE A 368 -8.55 -15.27 7.61
C PHE A 368 -8.86 -14.00 6.80
N LEU A 369 -9.21 -14.14 5.52
CA LEU A 369 -9.56 -13.02 4.65
C LEU A 369 -11.05 -12.65 4.75
N GLU A 370 -11.90 -13.56 5.21
CA GLU A 370 -13.35 -13.33 5.29
C GLU A 370 -13.83 -13.33 6.74
N PRO A 371 -14.76 -12.43 7.12
CA PRO A 371 -15.28 -12.42 8.48
C PRO A 371 -16.13 -13.68 8.75
N LEU A 372 -16.07 -14.18 9.98
CA LEU A 372 -16.89 -15.30 10.47
C LEU A 372 -18.40 -15.00 10.44
N VAL A 373 -18.76 -13.73 10.57
CA VAL A 373 -20.14 -13.25 10.49
C VAL A 373 -20.21 -12.20 9.38
N PRO A 374 -21.11 -12.35 8.39
CA PRO A 374 -21.29 -11.36 7.34
C PRO A 374 -21.62 -9.98 7.94
N ARG A 375 -21.08 -8.90 7.35
CA ARG A 375 -21.25 -7.51 7.86
C ARG A 375 -22.67 -7.10 8.23
N CYS A 376 -23.66 -7.61 7.51
CA CYS A 376 -25.07 -7.33 7.79
C CYS A 376 -25.57 -7.84 9.16
N LEU A 377 -24.78 -8.66 9.86
CA LEU A 377 -25.07 -9.26 11.15
C LEU A 377 -24.04 -8.88 12.22
N SER A 378 -23.00 -8.12 11.87
CA SER A 378 -21.96 -7.65 12.80
C SER A 378 -22.25 -6.21 13.23
N SER A 379 -21.93 -5.86 14.47
CA SER A 379 -21.98 -4.49 14.97
C SER A 379 -20.88 -3.60 14.40
N GLY A 380 -19.78 -4.20 13.92
CA GLY A 380 -18.65 -3.50 13.30
C GLY A 380 -18.73 -3.47 11.77
N ASP A 381 -18.45 -2.30 11.17
CA ASP A 381 -18.42 -2.08 9.71
C ASP A 381 -17.02 -2.37 9.12
N ALA A 382 -16.32 -3.38 9.64
CA ALA A 382 -14.96 -3.68 9.24
C ALA A 382 -14.88 -4.15 7.78
N LYS A 383 -14.12 -3.41 6.96
CA LYS A 383 -13.86 -3.75 5.56
C LYS A 383 -13.06 -5.06 5.45
N THR A 384 -13.36 -5.87 4.43
CA THR A 384 -12.61 -7.09 4.15
C THR A 384 -11.29 -6.73 3.46
N PRO A 385 -10.22 -7.52 3.65
CA PRO A 385 -8.96 -7.38 2.90
C PRO A 385 -9.16 -7.21 1.39
N LEU A 386 -10.07 -7.99 0.78
CA LEU A 386 -10.33 -7.89 -0.66
C LEU A 386 -10.94 -6.53 -1.05
N GLU A 387 -11.86 -6.00 -0.27
CA GLU A 387 -12.42 -4.67 -0.53
C GLU A 387 -11.40 -3.55 -0.40
N VAL A 388 -10.54 -3.64 0.61
CA VAL A 388 -9.50 -2.63 0.84
C VAL A 388 -8.44 -2.66 -0.25
N VAL A 389 -8.06 -3.85 -0.74
CA VAL A 389 -7.19 -3.99 -1.93
C VAL A 389 -7.80 -3.30 -3.16
N VAL A 390 -9.11 -3.47 -3.35
CA VAL A 390 -9.83 -2.89 -4.49
C VAL A 390 -9.97 -1.37 -4.37
N GLU A 391 -10.34 -0.88 -3.19
CA GLU A 391 -10.50 0.55 -2.91
C GLU A 391 -9.20 1.33 -3.13
N HIS A 392 -8.06 0.78 -2.67
CA HIS A 392 -6.74 1.39 -2.84
C HIS A 392 -6.03 1.00 -4.14
N LYS A 393 -6.67 0.21 -5.03
CA LYS A 393 -6.10 -0.26 -6.31
C LYS A 393 -4.70 -0.87 -6.18
N GLN A 394 -4.50 -1.75 -5.19
CA GLN A 394 -3.20 -2.39 -4.93
C GLN A 394 -2.96 -3.60 -5.86
N PHE A 395 -2.34 -3.36 -7.02
CA PHE A 395 -2.13 -4.38 -8.07
C PHE A 395 -1.20 -5.53 -7.65
N ASP A 396 -0.14 -5.25 -6.90
CA ASP A 396 0.81 -6.29 -6.47
C ASP A 396 0.16 -7.28 -5.50
N LEU A 397 -0.74 -6.78 -4.65
CA LEU A 397 -1.45 -7.58 -3.66
C LEU A 397 -2.55 -8.43 -4.30
N ILE A 398 -3.32 -7.87 -5.24
CA ILE A 398 -4.40 -8.65 -5.89
C ILE A 398 -3.86 -9.82 -6.73
N MET A 399 -2.63 -9.68 -7.22
CA MET A 399 -1.92 -10.72 -7.95
C MET A 399 -1.29 -11.79 -7.05
N HIS A 400 -1.32 -11.62 -5.73
CA HIS A 400 -0.85 -12.64 -4.80
C HIS A 400 -1.67 -13.94 -4.94
N PRO A 401 -1.06 -15.14 -4.89
CA PRO A 401 -1.75 -16.42 -5.09
C PRO A 401 -3.01 -16.57 -4.23
N VAL A 402 -2.92 -16.20 -2.95
CA VAL A 402 -4.03 -16.25 -1.99
C VAL A 402 -5.25 -15.44 -2.46
N PHE A 403 -5.05 -14.21 -2.94
CA PHE A 403 -6.15 -13.38 -3.44
C PHE A 403 -6.70 -13.90 -4.76
N GLN A 404 -5.85 -14.40 -5.65
CA GLN A 404 -6.30 -15.03 -6.90
C GLN A 404 -7.19 -16.25 -6.62
N ARG A 405 -6.86 -17.06 -5.60
CA ARG A 405 -7.70 -18.19 -5.18
C ARG A 405 -9.02 -17.72 -4.59
N LEU A 406 -9.01 -16.73 -3.68
CA LEU A 406 -10.24 -16.16 -3.12
C LEU A 406 -11.18 -15.64 -4.21
N ILE A 407 -10.65 -14.90 -5.19
CA ILE A 407 -11.40 -14.38 -6.34
C ILE A 407 -11.97 -15.54 -7.16
N LYS A 408 -11.18 -16.59 -7.42
CA LYS A 408 -11.63 -17.77 -8.18
C LYS A 408 -12.78 -18.50 -7.48
N VAL A 409 -12.66 -18.75 -6.17
CA VAL A 409 -13.70 -19.43 -5.37
C VAL A 409 -15.01 -18.63 -5.40
N LYS A 410 -14.95 -17.31 -5.13
CA LYS A 410 -16.14 -16.45 -5.19
C LYS A 410 -16.73 -16.37 -6.60
N TRP A 411 -15.87 -16.36 -7.63
CA TRP A 411 -16.29 -16.35 -9.02
C TRP A 411 -17.05 -17.62 -9.42
N GLU A 412 -16.58 -18.78 -9.01
CA GLU A 412 -17.22 -20.07 -9.31
C GLU A 412 -18.54 -20.24 -8.53
N TYR A 413 -18.61 -19.77 -7.28
CA TYR A 413 -19.80 -19.92 -6.44
C TYR A 413 -20.98 -19.04 -6.90
N PHE A 414 -20.75 -17.75 -7.15
CA PHE A 414 -21.84 -16.83 -7.57
C PHE A 414 -21.44 -15.80 -8.63
N GLY A 415 -20.17 -15.41 -8.71
CA GLY A 415 -19.72 -14.31 -9.57
C GLY A 415 -20.00 -14.56 -11.06
N ARG A 416 -19.75 -15.79 -11.54
CA ARG A 416 -19.96 -16.17 -12.96
C ARG A 416 -21.43 -16.05 -13.36
N SER A 417 -22.32 -16.70 -12.63
CA SER A 417 -23.75 -16.69 -12.93
C SER A 417 -24.35 -15.30 -12.78
N GLY A 418 -23.97 -14.54 -11.74
CA GLY A 418 -24.41 -13.16 -11.54
C GLY A 418 -24.01 -12.23 -12.68
N THR A 419 -22.75 -12.31 -13.12
CA THR A 419 -22.22 -11.47 -14.21
C THR A 419 -22.89 -11.81 -15.55
N TRP A 420 -23.12 -13.10 -15.84
CA TRP A 420 -23.84 -13.52 -17.05
C TRP A 420 -25.29 -13.03 -17.07
N ILE A 421 -26.00 -13.11 -15.93
CA ILE A 421 -27.36 -12.59 -15.83
C ILE A 421 -27.38 -11.08 -16.09
N GLN A 422 -26.43 -10.33 -15.51
CA GLN A 422 -26.32 -8.89 -15.73
C GLN A 422 -25.97 -8.56 -17.20
N MET A 423 -25.07 -9.30 -17.82
CA MET A 423 -24.72 -9.14 -19.23
C MET A 423 -25.94 -9.40 -20.14
N ILE A 424 -26.70 -10.47 -19.88
CA ILE A 424 -27.89 -10.80 -20.66
C ILE A 424 -28.97 -9.72 -20.50
N MET A 425 -29.19 -9.21 -19.29
CA MET A 425 -30.15 -8.14 -19.04
C MET A 425 -29.77 -6.87 -19.81
N ASN A 426 -28.49 -6.50 -19.79
CA ASN A 426 -27.99 -5.32 -20.50
C ASN A 426 -28.02 -5.48 -22.02
N VAL A 427 -27.69 -6.65 -22.55
CA VAL A 427 -27.85 -6.94 -23.98
C VAL A 427 -29.32 -6.87 -24.37
N GLY A 428 -30.23 -7.42 -23.55
CA GLY A 428 -31.67 -7.29 -23.76
C GLY A 428 -32.14 -5.84 -23.80
N PHE A 429 -31.66 -4.99 -22.88
CA PHE A 429 -31.91 -3.55 -22.87
C PHE A 429 -31.46 -2.87 -24.16
N VAL A 430 -30.23 -3.16 -24.62
CA VAL A 430 -29.68 -2.62 -25.87
C VAL A 430 -30.52 -3.05 -27.07
N LEU A 431 -30.91 -4.32 -27.13
CA LEU A 431 -31.72 -4.88 -28.22
C LEU A 431 -33.12 -4.23 -28.30
N VAL A 432 -33.73 -3.91 -27.17
CA VAL A 432 -35.01 -3.17 -27.14
C VAL A 432 -34.86 -1.81 -27.82
N TRP A 433 -33.80 -1.06 -27.50
CA TRP A 433 -33.51 0.24 -28.09
C TRP A 433 -33.13 0.16 -29.57
N THR A 434 -32.41 -0.88 -30.01
CA THR A 434 -32.09 -1.06 -31.42
C THR A 434 -33.30 -1.42 -32.26
N VAL A 435 -34.19 -2.28 -31.76
CA VAL A 435 -35.45 -2.61 -32.43
C VAL A 435 -36.31 -1.34 -32.59
N LEU A 436 -36.40 -0.51 -31.56
CA LEU A 436 -37.10 0.77 -31.63
C LEU A 436 -36.49 1.71 -32.69
N ALA A 437 -35.17 1.74 -32.80
CA ALA A 437 -34.49 2.55 -33.78
C ALA A 437 -34.65 2.11 -35.23
N ILE A 438 -34.50 0.81 -35.51
CA ILE A 438 -34.61 0.25 -36.86
C ILE A 438 -36.06 0.35 -37.37
N THR A 439 -37.03 0.24 -36.47
CA THR A 439 -38.45 0.24 -36.82
C THR A 439 -39.05 1.64 -36.96
N LEU A 440 -38.24 2.71 -36.83
CA LEU A 440 -38.70 4.10 -36.88
C LEU A 440 -39.13 4.50 -38.32
N PRO A 441 -40.43 4.79 -38.57
CA PRO A 441 -40.90 5.20 -39.88
C PRO A 441 -40.42 6.59 -40.29
N GLY A 442 -40.37 6.80 -41.61
CA GLY A 442 -39.91 8.05 -42.23
C GLY A 442 -40.79 9.26 -41.92
N ASN A 443 -42.11 9.04 -41.81
CA ASN A 443 -43.14 10.06 -41.60
C ASN A 443 -43.67 10.04 -40.16
N ALA A 444 -44.02 11.22 -39.64
CA ALA A 444 -44.58 11.37 -38.29
C ALA A 444 -45.99 10.76 -38.15
N ALA A 445 -46.81 10.82 -39.22
CA ALA A 445 -48.18 10.31 -39.22
C ALA A 445 -48.27 8.77 -39.19
N ASP A 446 -47.31 8.09 -39.85
CA ASP A 446 -47.29 6.62 -39.95
C ASP A 446 -46.69 5.94 -38.71
N HIS A 447 -46.38 6.72 -37.66
CA HIS A 447 -45.70 6.21 -36.48
C HIS A 447 -46.58 5.26 -35.67
N TYR A 448 -47.83 5.69 -35.39
CA TYR A 448 -48.80 4.92 -34.61
C TYR A 448 -50.01 4.47 -35.43
N LEU A 449 -50.26 5.08 -36.59
CA LEU A 449 -51.46 4.81 -37.40
C LEU A 449 -51.12 3.89 -38.59
N PRO A 450 -51.99 2.90 -38.92
CA PRO A 450 -53.13 2.42 -38.14
C PRO A 450 -52.71 1.60 -36.91
N ILE A 451 -53.35 1.85 -35.77
CA ILE A 451 -53.02 1.28 -34.44
C ILE A 451 -53.09 -0.25 -34.47
N SER A 452 -53.99 -0.85 -35.26
CA SER A 452 -54.16 -2.31 -35.37
C SER A 452 -52.89 -3.04 -35.81
N LYS A 453 -52.05 -2.40 -36.64
CA LYS A 453 -50.81 -3.00 -37.17
C LYS A 453 -49.57 -2.63 -36.34
N ASN A 454 -49.58 -1.46 -35.69
CA ASN A 454 -48.40 -0.88 -35.04
C ASN A 454 -48.47 -0.84 -33.50
N TRP A 455 -49.50 -1.43 -32.87
CA TRP A 455 -49.67 -1.43 -31.41
C TRP A 455 -48.45 -2.00 -30.65
N TRP A 456 -47.77 -2.98 -31.23
CA TRP A 456 -46.57 -3.60 -30.64
C TRP A 456 -45.43 -2.59 -30.44
N ARG A 457 -45.35 -1.52 -31.25
CA ARG A 457 -44.34 -0.46 -31.07
C ARG A 457 -44.57 0.35 -29.81
N LEU A 458 -45.83 0.68 -29.52
CA LEU A 458 -46.21 1.37 -28.30
C LEU A 458 -45.88 0.50 -27.07
N GLY A 459 -46.08 -0.82 -27.19
CA GLY A 459 -45.66 -1.78 -26.17
C GLY A 459 -44.14 -1.79 -25.95
N ILE A 460 -43.34 -1.90 -27.01
CA ILE A 460 -41.87 -1.88 -26.94
C ILE A 460 -41.35 -0.54 -26.41
N GLU A 461 -41.92 0.58 -26.84
CA GLU A 461 -41.58 1.92 -26.35
C GLU A 461 -41.87 2.05 -24.85
N GLY A 462 -43.04 1.58 -24.39
CA GLY A 462 -43.37 1.52 -22.98
C GLY A 462 -42.38 0.66 -22.18
N VAL A 463 -42.03 -0.52 -22.69
CA VAL A 463 -41.02 -1.39 -22.07
C VAL A 463 -39.65 -0.70 -22.03
N ALA A 464 -39.22 -0.03 -23.12
CA ALA A 464 -37.95 0.68 -23.19
C ALA A 464 -37.88 1.78 -22.13
N VAL A 465 -38.93 2.59 -21.97
CA VAL A 465 -39.00 3.65 -20.96
C VAL A 465 -39.04 3.09 -19.53
N VAL A 466 -39.78 2.00 -19.31
CA VAL A 466 -39.79 1.34 -17.98
C VAL A 466 -38.40 0.79 -17.65
N LEU A 467 -37.74 0.13 -18.60
CA LEU A 467 -36.39 -0.40 -18.39
C LEU A 467 -35.37 0.73 -18.14
N THR A 468 -35.44 1.86 -18.86
CA THR A 468 -34.54 3.00 -18.60
C THR A 468 -34.78 3.62 -17.23
N LEU A 469 -36.03 3.74 -16.80
CA LEU A 469 -36.36 4.22 -15.46
C LEU A 469 -35.84 3.28 -14.38
N VAL A 470 -35.96 1.96 -14.57
CA VAL A 470 -35.40 0.95 -13.65
C VAL A 470 -33.88 1.10 -13.55
N GLU A 471 -33.18 1.21 -14.68
CA GLU A 471 -31.73 1.41 -14.73
C GLU A 471 -31.29 2.68 -13.99
N ILE A 472 -31.95 3.82 -14.25
CA ILE A 472 -31.68 5.09 -13.55
C ILE A 472 -31.96 4.96 -12.04
N CYS A 473 -33.05 4.29 -11.65
CA CYS A 473 -33.35 4.04 -10.24
C CYS A 473 -32.32 3.13 -9.56
N VAL A 474 -31.76 2.14 -10.26
CA VAL A 474 -30.69 1.28 -9.74
C VAL A 474 -29.43 2.10 -9.49
N GLU A 475 -29.02 2.94 -10.45
CA GLU A 475 -27.83 3.79 -10.33
C GLU A 475 -28.00 4.86 -9.23
N LEU A 476 -29.17 5.49 -9.12
CA LEU A 476 -29.47 6.42 -8.03
C LEU A 476 -29.43 5.73 -6.65
N LYS A 477 -29.93 4.50 -6.54
CA LYS A 477 -29.84 3.71 -5.30
C LYS A 477 -28.39 3.37 -4.96
N GLU A 478 -27.56 3.08 -5.95
CA GLU A 478 -26.13 2.79 -5.78
C GLU A 478 -25.38 4.03 -5.28
N PHE A 479 -25.61 5.20 -5.91
CA PHE A 479 -25.06 6.47 -5.46
C PHE A 479 -25.50 6.84 -4.02
N ALA A 480 -26.80 6.73 -3.72
CA ALA A 480 -27.32 7.03 -2.39
C ALA A 480 -26.77 6.08 -1.32
N ARG A 481 -26.60 4.80 -1.65
CA ARG A 481 -25.98 3.80 -0.76
C ARG A 481 -24.52 4.15 -0.49
N SER A 482 -23.74 4.40 -1.54
CA SER A 482 -22.32 4.77 -1.41
C SER A 482 -22.14 6.02 -0.55
N LYS A 483 -22.99 7.04 -0.71
CA LYS A 483 -22.98 8.23 0.14
C LYS A 483 -23.30 7.93 1.60
N LYS A 484 -24.30 7.07 1.86
CA LYS A 484 -24.69 6.68 3.23
C LYS A 484 -23.61 5.86 3.92
N GLU A 485 -22.97 4.93 3.21
CA GLU A 485 -21.86 4.12 3.70
C GLU A 485 -20.63 5.00 4.00
N HIS A 486 -20.30 5.93 3.09
CA HIS A 486 -19.24 6.91 3.33
C HIS A 486 -19.47 7.74 4.59
N GLN A 487 -20.69 8.24 4.80
CA GLN A 487 -21.01 9.02 6.00
C GLN A 487 -20.90 8.19 7.26
N LYS A 488 -21.46 6.97 7.27
CA LYS A 488 -21.35 6.06 8.42
C LYS A 488 -19.90 5.74 8.77
N TRP A 489 -19.07 5.50 7.76
CA TRP A 489 -17.65 5.23 7.94
C TRP A 489 -16.91 6.43 8.52
N LEU A 490 -17.22 7.65 8.04
CA LEU A 490 -16.68 8.90 8.61
C LEU A 490 -17.07 9.05 10.07
N ASP A 491 -18.36 8.94 10.39
CA ASP A 491 -18.88 9.08 11.76
C ASP A 491 -18.24 8.05 12.70
N TRP A 492 -18.11 6.79 12.25
CA TRP A 492 -17.45 5.72 13.01
C TRP A 492 -15.96 5.98 13.22
N ARG A 493 -15.21 6.38 12.17
CA ARG A 493 -13.77 6.62 12.28
C ARG A 493 -13.47 7.85 13.13
N GLU A 494 -14.30 8.89 13.05
CA GLU A 494 -14.19 10.07 13.89
C GLU A 494 -14.36 9.71 15.38
N GLN A 495 -15.37 8.91 15.74
CA GLN A 495 -15.55 8.44 17.11
C GLN A 495 -14.37 7.62 17.64
N GLN A 496 -13.75 6.80 16.79
CA GLN A 496 -12.55 6.03 17.16
C GLN A 496 -11.36 6.94 17.47
N LEU A 497 -11.12 7.94 16.61
CA LEU A 497 -10.03 8.90 16.79
C LEU A 497 -10.26 9.81 18.01
N ASP A 498 -11.51 10.19 18.28
CA ASP A 498 -11.85 10.97 19.47
C ASP A 498 -11.59 10.17 20.75
N SER A 499 -11.93 8.88 20.75
CA SER A 499 -11.61 7.98 21.88
C SER A 499 -10.10 7.80 22.07
N ASP A 500 -9.31 7.72 21.00
CA ASP A 500 -7.85 7.64 21.10
C ASP A 500 -7.21 8.96 21.60
N LEU A 501 -7.84 10.11 21.34
CA LEU A 501 -7.36 11.42 21.78
C LEU A 501 -7.38 11.56 23.31
N GLU A 502 -8.31 10.89 24.01
CA GLU A 502 -8.40 10.89 25.48
C GLU A 502 -7.17 10.28 26.15
N TYR A 503 -6.51 9.32 25.50
CA TYR A 503 -5.34 8.61 26.03
C TYR A 503 -3.99 9.25 25.64
N CYS A 504 -4.03 10.33 24.84
CA CYS A 504 -2.82 11.05 24.44
C CYS A 504 -2.14 11.73 25.64
N HIS A 505 -0.85 11.49 25.82
CA HIS A 505 -0.13 12.01 26.99
C HIS A 505 0.12 13.53 26.88
N PRO A 506 -0.20 14.33 27.92
CA PRO A 506 -0.03 15.79 27.89
C PRO A 506 1.41 16.27 27.62
N ARG A 507 2.42 15.51 28.07
CA ARG A 507 3.85 15.85 27.85
C ARG A 507 4.31 15.56 26.42
N TRP A 508 3.59 14.71 25.66
CA TRP A 508 3.96 14.32 24.29
C TRP A 508 2.83 14.62 23.31
N PRO A 509 2.68 15.89 22.89
CA PRO A 509 1.58 16.31 22.02
C PRO A 509 1.68 15.76 20.59
N GLY A 510 2.74 15.01 20.25
CA GLY A 510 2.96 14.48 18.89
C GLY A 510 1.83 13.55 18.44
N GLU A 511 1.38 12.67 19.31
CA GLU A 511 0.29 11.72 19.04
C GLU A 511 -1.04 12.44 18.84
N GLY A 512 -1.41 13.33 19.78
CA GLY A 512 -2.62 14.15 19.64
C GLY A 512 -2.61 15.03 18.38
N LYS A 513 -1.44 15.57 17.97
CA LYS A 513 -1.32 16.31 16.71
C LYS A 513 -1.54 15.42 15.48
N TYR A 514 -1.02 14.20 15.49
CA TYR A 514 -1.23 13.22 14.42
C TYR A 514 -2.71 12.87 14.27
N ILE A 515 -3.38 12.53 15.37
CA ILE A 515 -4.81 12.19 15.37
C ILE A 515 -5.66 13.35 14.85
N ASN A 516 -5.37 14.59 15.26
CA ASN A 516 -6.08 15.77 14.77
C ASN A 516 -5.86 16.04 13.27
N GLN A 517 -4.66 15.78 12.76
CA GLN A 517 -4.38 15.85 11.32
C GLN A 517 -5.14 14.77 10.56
N GLU A 518 -5.20 13.55 11.09
CA GLU A 518 -5.95 12.45 10.49
C GLU A 518 -7.45 12.78 10.44
N LYS A 519 -8.02 13.30 11.54
CA LYS A 519 -9.40 13.79 11.60
C LYS A 519 -9.69 14.85 10.53
N SER A 520 -8.79 15.82 10.36
CA SER A 520 -8.90 16.84 9.31
C SER A 520 -8.86 16.24 7.90
N SER A 521 -8.05 15.20 7.68
CA SER A 521 -7.91 14.52 6.39
C SER A 521 -9.15 13.69 6.02
N LEU A 522 -9.85 13.12 7.00
CA LEU A 522 -11.05 12.30 6.77
C LEU A 522 -12.15 13.09 6.05
N HIS A 523 -12.39 14.34 6.45
CA HIS A 523 -13.42 15.19 5.83
C HIS A 523 -13.11 15.60 4.39
N SER A 524 -11.86 15.46 3.94
CA SER A 524 -11.47 15.78 2.56
C SER A 524 -11.72 14.62 1.57
N GLN A 525 -12.10 13.44 2.04
CA GLN A 525 -12.31 12.27 1.19
C GLN A 525 -13.66 12.34 0.45
N ASN A 526 -13.60 12.18 -0.88
CA ASN A 526 -14.76 12.15 -1.75
C ASN A 526 -15.46 10.78 -1.76
N VAL A 527 -16.74 10.77 -2.15
CA VAL A 527 -17.55 9.55 -2.26
C VAL A 527 -16.97 8.61 -3.34
N SER A 528 -16.82 7.33 -2.98
CA SER A 528 -16.20 6.29 -3.82
C SER A 528 -16.86 6.08 -5.20
N TYR A 529 -18.17 6.31 -5.33
CA TYR A 529 -18.93 6.10 -6.58
C TYR A 529 -18.30 6.77 -7.82
N PHE A 530 -17.76 7.98 -7.70
CA PHE A 530 -17.20 8.73 -8.84
C PHE A 530 -15.73 8.44 -9.13
N HIS A 531 -15.13 7.45 -8.46
CA HIS A 531 -13.77 7.03 -8.75
C HIS A 531 -13.68 6.14 -10.02
N ASP A 532 -14.82 5.60 -10.49
CA ASP A 532 -14.91 4.87 -11.75
C ASP A 532 -15.41 5.78 -12.89
N ASN A 533 -14.58 5.97 -13.91
CA ASN A 533 -14.89 6.81 -15.07
C ASN A 533 -16.13 6.34 -15.84
N TRP A 534 -16.45 5.05 -15.78
CA TRP A 534 -17.62 4.49 -16.45
C TRP A 534 -18.95 4.96 -15.86
N ASN A 535 -18.98 5.32 -14.57
CA ASN A 535 -20.19 5.86 -13.96
C ASN A 535 -20.55 7.23 -14.57
N TYR A 536 -19.56 8.06 -14.90
CA TYR A 536 -19.82 9.28 -15.67
C TYR A 536 -20.36 8.99 -17.07
N PHE A 537 -19.80 7.98 -17.74
CA PHE A 537 -20.26 7.56 -19.07
C PHE A 537 -21.72 7.06 -19.06
N ASP A 538 -22.14 6.38 -17.99
CA ASP A 538 -23.55 5.98 -17.81
C ASP A 538 -24.47 7.19 -17.69
N TRP A 539 -24.11 8.19 -16.88
CA TRP A 539 -24.89 9.43 -16.76
C TRP A 539 -25.01 10.18 -18.08
N VAL A 540 -23.94 10.24 -18.87
CA VAL A 540 -23.97 10.79 -20.24
C VAL A 540 -24.92 9.98 -21.13
N THR A 541 -24.87 8.65 -21.04
CA THR A 541 -25.75 7.76 -21.83
C THR A 541 -27.22 7.96 -21.44
N TYR A 542 -27.54 8.05 -20.15
CA TYR A 542 -28.90 8.32 -19.69
C TYR A 542 -29.38 9.72 -20.09
N ALA A 543 -28.51 10.72 -20.06
CA ALA A 543 -28.83 12.06 -20.57
C ALA A 543 -29.15 12.02 -22.07
N MET A 544 -28.40 11.26 -22.88
CA MET A 544 -28.65 11.05 -24.31
C MET A 544 -29.96 10.29 -24.57
N ILE A 545 -30.30 9.30 -23.74
CA ILE A 545 -31.59 8.60 -23.78
C ILE A 545 -32.73 9.56 -23.42
N GLY A 546 -32.57 10.35 -22.35
CA GLY A 546 -33.54 11.36 -21.94
C GLY A 546 -33.78 12.41 -23.01
N ALA A 547 -32.71 12.89 -23.65
CA ALA A 547 -32.79 13.79 -24.80
C ALA A 547 -33.52 13.14 -25.98
N SER A 548 -33.27 11.86 -26.27
CA SER A 548 -33.96 11.13 -27.33
C SER A 548 -35.46 10.97 -27.04
N ILE A 549 -35.85 10.64 -25.81
CA ILE A 549 -37.25 10.57 -25.37
C ILE A 549 -37.91 11.95 -25.48
N PHE A 550 -37.21 13.01 -25.05
CA PHE A 550 -37.71 14.37 -25.17
C PHE A 550 -37.93 14.78 -26.63
N THR A 551 -36.97 14.53 -27.52
CA THR A 551 -37.14 14.80 -28.96
C THR A 551 -38.23 13.94 -29.59
N HIS A 552 -38.48 12.75 -29.05
CA HIS A 552 -39.57 11.89 -29.47
C HIS A 552 -40.93 12.52 -29.14
N ILE A 553 -41.10 13.02 -27.92
CA ILE A 553 -42.31 13.73 -27.48
C ILE A 553 -42.56 14.96 -28.36
N VAL A 554 -41.52 15.75 -28.65
CA VAL A 554 -41.61 16.93 -29.52
C VAL A 554 -41.98 16.55 -30.95
N LYS A 555 -41.43 15.45 -31.48
CA LYS A 555 -41.81 14.92 -32.81
C LYS A 555 -43.30 14.58 -32.87
N VAL A 556 -43.84 13.92 -31.84
CA VAL A 556 -45.24 13.53 -31.78
C VAL A 556 -46.17 14.74 -31.61
N SER A 557 -45.77 15.74 -30.82
CA SER A 557 -46.61 16.93 -30.57
C SER A 557 -46.59 17.94 -31.72
N ALA A 558 -45.44 18.18 -32.35
CA ALA A 558 -45.31 19.18 -33.41
C ALA A 558 -45.64 18.65 -34.81
N GLY A 559 -45.59 17.33 -35.03
CA GLY A 559 -45.95 16.67 -36.29
C GLY A 559 -45.09 17.08 -37.51
N SER A 560 -44.02 17.84 -37.33
CA SER A 560 -43.21 18.41 -38.41
C SER A 560 -42.15 17.42 -38.95
N VAL A 561 -41.88 17.50 -40.25
CA VAL A 561 -40.83 16.74 -40.92
C VAL A 561 -39.43 17.11 -40.39
N THR A 562 -39.22 18.36 -39.97
CA THR A 562 -37.95 18.81 -39.38
C THR A 562 -37.71 18.16 -38.01
N THR A 563 -38.72 18.11 -37.15
CA THR A 563 -38.66 17.45 -35.84
C THR A 563 -38.42 15.95 -35.97
N ALA A 564 -38.94 15.30 -37.01
CA ALA A 564 -38.66 13.89 -37.31
C ALA A 564 -37.20 13.65 -37.73
N LYS A 565 -36.61 14.55 -38.52
CA LYS A 565 -35.17 14.49 -38.89
C LYS A 565 -34.27 14.66 -37.67
N ILE A 566 -34.60 15.61 -36.78
CA ILE A 566 -33.84 15.87 -35.55
C ILE A 566 -33.87 14.65 -34.63
N ASN A 567 -35.06 14.08 -34.38
CA ASN A 567 -35.19 12.87 -33.56
C ASN A 567 -34.38 11.68 -34.11
N ARG A 568 -34.35 11.49 -35.44
CA ARG A 568 -33.52 10.45 -36.07
C ARG A 568 -32.03 10.65 -35.81
N ARG A 569 -31.54 11.89 -35.89
CA ARG A 569 -30.12 12.21 -35.64
C ARG A 569 -29.74 11.92 -34.19
N PHE A 570 -30.56 12.37 -33.24
CA PHE A 570 -30.34 12.07 -31.81
C PHE A 570 -30.41 10.58 -31.52
N LEU A 571 -31.43 9.87 -32.02
CA LEU A 571 -31.58 8.43 -31.81
C LEU A 571 -30.39 7.65 -32.39
N ALA A 572 -29.90 8.01 -33.59
CA ALA A 572 -28.73 7.39 -34.20
C ALA A 572 -27.47 7.56 -33.33
N ALA A 573 -27.24 8.76 -32.78
CA ALA A 573 -26.14 9.00 -31.85
C ALA A 573 -26.33 8.21 -30.54
N THR A 574 -27.52 8.23 -29.95
CA THR A 574 -27.81 7.55 -28.68
C THR A 574 -27.57 6.04 -28.75
N ILE A 575 -27.91 5.37 -29.85
CA ILE A 575 -27.68 3.92 -30.02
C ILE A 575 -26.19 3.57 -29.91
N ILE A 576 -25.31 4.38 -30.49
CA ILE A 576 -23.86 4.15 -30.42
C ILE A 576 -23.41 4.15 -28.96
N PHE A 577 -23.85 5.13 -28.17
CA PHE A 577 -23.54 5.21 -26.74
C PHE A 577 -24.10 4.02 -25.94
N ILE A 578 -25.33 3.60 -26.25
CA ILE A 578 -25.98 2.43 -25.63
C ILE A 578 -25.17 1.14 -25.90
N TRP A 579 -24.65 0.94 -27.11
CA TRP A 579 -23.79 -0.21 -27.42
C TRP A 579 -22.43 -0.14 -26.73
N LEU A 580 -21.79 1.04 -26.74
CA LEU A 580 -20.51 1.25 -26.05
C LEU A 580 -20.63 1.01 -24.54
N ARG A 581 -21.81 1.28 -23.95
CA ARG A 581 -22.08 1.01 -22.53
C ARG A 581 -21.93 -0.47 -22.14
N LEU A 582 -22.11 -1.43 -23.07
CA LEU A 582 -21.89 -2.85 -22.80
C LEU A 582 -20.46 -3.19 -22.38
N MET A 583 -19.49 -2.32 -22.71
CA MET A 583 -18.11 -2.48 -22.30
C MET A 583 -17.94 -2.46 -20.76
N LYS A 584 -18.78 -1.70 -20.03
CA LYS A 584 -18.77 -1.67 -18.55
C LYS A 584 -18.99 -3.06 -17.96
N THR A 585 -19.92 -3.85 -18.51
CA THR A 585 -20.17 -5.23 -18.04
C THR A 585 -19.19 -6.25 -18.62
N ALA A 586 -18.65 -6.00 -19.81
CA ALA A 586 -17.63 -6.86 -20.39
C ALA A 586 -16.30 -6.84 -19.59
N ARG A 587 -16.05 -5.75 -18.85
CA ARG A 587 -14.83 -5.53 -18.06
C ARG A 587 -14.55 -6.60 -17.00
N ALA A 588 -15.59 -7.24 -16.46
CA ALA A 588 -15.47 -8.27 -15.44
C ALA A 588 -14.94 -9.62 -15.97
N PHE A 589 -14.95 -9.84 -17.29
CA PHE A 589 -14.43 -11.06 -17.89
C PHE A 589 -12.93 -10.94 -18.09
N THR A 590 -12.18 -11.95 -17.65
CA THR A 590 -10.71 -11.95 -17.70
C THR A 590 -10.13 -11.85 -19.12
N SER A 591 -10.86 -12.31 -20.15
CA SER A 591 -10.44 -12.22 -21.54
C SER A 591 -10.67 -10.85 -22.17
N LEU A 592 -11.75 -10.16 -21.82
CA LEU A 592 -12.15 -8.87 -22.42
C LEU A 592 -11.79 -7.66 -21.56
N GLY A 593 -11.69 -7.84 -20.25
CA GLY A 593 -11.31 -6.81 -19.27
C GLY A 593 -10.04 -6.05 -19.63
N PRO A 594 -8.93 -6.73 -19.98
CA PRO A 594 -7.70 -6.07 -20.41
C PRO A 594 -7.94 -5.07 -21.56
N PHE A 595 -8.72 -5.46 -22.57
CA PHE A 595 -9.01 -4.62 -23.73
C PHE A 595 -9.87 -3.41 -23.40
N VAL A 596 -10.88 -3.56 -22.54
CA VAL A 596 -11.74 -2.46 -22.10
C VAL A 596 -10.91 -1.41 -21.35
N VAL A 597 -10.03 -1.85 -20.45
CA VAL A 597 -9.15 -0.96 -19.68
C VAL A 597 -8.16 -0.26 -20.60
N MET A 598 -7.55 -0.98 -21.55
CA MET A 598 -6.67 -0.40 -22.57
C MET A 598 -7.37 0.72 -23.36
N LEU A 599 -8.61 0.49 -23.80
CA LEU A 599 -9.41 1.49 -24.52
C LEU A 599 -9.60 2.78 -23.71
N SER A 600 -9.83 2.67 -22.39
CA SER A 600 -9.98 3.85 -21.53
C SER A 600 -8.72 4.71 -21.45
N HIS A 601 -7.54 4.09 -21.43
CA HIS A 601 -6.27 4.83 -21.44
C HIS A 601 -5.98 5.43 -22.82
N PHE A 602 -6.29 4.69 -23.89
CA PHE A 602 -6.15 5.18 -25.26
C PHE A 602 -6.95 6.44 -25.56
N VAL A 603 -8.17 6.56 -25.04
CA VAL A 603 -8.97 7.79 -25.22
C VAL A 603 -8.23 9.00 -24.64
N GLY A 604 -7.62 8.87 -23.47
CA GLY A 604 -6.85 9.94 -22.84
C GLY A 604 -5.65 10.38 -23.66
N ASP A 605 -4.88 9.43 -24.18
CA ASP A 605 -3.70 9.74 -25.00
C ASP A 605 -4.08 10.23 -26.41
N THR A 606 -5.19 9.74 -26.95
CA THR A 606 -5.78 10.25 -28.20
C THR A 606 -6.22 11.71 -28.05
N LEU A 607 -6.80 12.11 -26.92
CA LEU A 607 -7.15 13.51 -26.66
C LEU A 607 -5.92 14.41 -26.55
N LYS A 608 -4.83 13.93 -25.94
CA LYS A 608 -3.55 14.67 -25.91
C LYS A 608 -2.96 14.83 -27.31
N PHE A 609 -3.00 13.77 -28.12
CA PHE A 609 -2.56 13.83 -29.51
C PHE A 609 -3.46 14.73 -30.36
N ALA A 610 -4.78 14.72 -30.12
CA ALA A 610 -5.73 15.56 -30.84
C ALA A 610 -5.38 17.05 -30.70
N PHE A 611 -4.87 17.49 -29.56
CA PHE A 611 -4.37 18.86 -29.40
C PHE A 611 -3.21 19.19 -30.36
N LEU A 612 -2.23 18.29 -30.48
CA LEU A 612 -1.11 18.45 -31.43
C LEU A 612 -1.61 18.42 -32.88
N TYR A 613 -2.51 17.49 -33.21
CA TYR A 613 -3.09 17.38 -34.53
C TYR A 613 -3.88 18.64 -34.92
N LEU A 614 -4.69 19.18 -34.00
CA LEU A 614 -5.47 20.39 -34.22
C LEU A 614 -4.60 21.62 -34.49
N LEU A 615 -3.38 21.69 -33.94
CA LEU A 615 -2.43 22.77 -34.20
C LEU A 615 -2.01 22.84 -35.67
N PHE A 616 -1.92 21.70 -36.36
CA PHE A 616 -1.67 21.65 -37.80
C PHE A 616 -2.97 21.72 -38.59
N TYR A 617 -4.00 20.98 -38.17
CA TYR A 617 -5.25 20.86 -38.89
C TYR A 617 -5.95 22.21 -39.08
N ILE A 618 -6.10 23.02 -38.02
CA ILE A 618 -6.84 24.29 -38.08
C ILE A 618 -6.19 25.30 -39.07
N PRO A 619 -4.88 25.61 -38.99
CA PRO A 619 -4.25 26.53 -39.94
C PRO A 619 -4.32 26.06 -41.40
N PHE A 620 -4.14 24.76 -41.65
CA PHE A 620 -4.29 24.21 -42.99
C PHE A 620 -5.76 24.31 -43.45
N SER A 621 -6.76 24.07 -42.60
CA SER A 621 -8.16 24.27 -42.95
C SER A 621 -8.48 25.71 -43.33
N VAL A 622 -7.92 26.68 -42.63
CA VAL A 622 -8.05 28.09 -43.02
C VAL A 622 -7.36 28.35 -44.37
N ALA A 623 -6.19 27.76 -44.62
CA ALA A 623 -5.49 27.90 -45.90
C ALA A 623 -6.28 27.30 -47.08
N PHE A 624 -6.85 26.10 -46.92
CA PHE A 624 -7.72 25.49 -47.93
C PHE A 624 -9.01 26.29 -48.14
N TRP A 625 -9.60 26.84 -47.08
CA TRP A 625 -10.78 27.72 -47.19
C TRP A 625 -10.48 29.00 -47.97
N MET A 626 -9.33 29.63 -47.72
CA MET A 626 -8.93 30.89 -48.38
C MET A 626 -8.71 30.75 -49.90
N ILE A 627 -8.35 29.56 -50.38
CA ILE A 627 -8.01 29.32 -51.79
C ILE A 627 -9.15 28.62 -52.54
N PHE A 628 -9.84 27.67 -51.91
CA PHE A 628 -10.82 26.79 -52.55
C PHE A 628 -12.26 26.96 -52.03
N GLY A 629 -12.51 27.95 -51.16
CA GLY A 629 -13.82 28.21 -50.56
C GLY A 629 -14.90 28.68 -51.55
N ALA A 630 -16.15 28.74 -51.07
CA ALA A 630 -17.32 29.05 -51.90
C ALA A 630 -17.36 30.48 -52.50
N GLU A 631 -16.64 31.45 -51.93
CA GLU A 631 -16.63 32.83 -52.43
C GLU A 631 -15.62 33.05 -53.59
N GLN A 632 -14.83 32.02 -53.94
CA GLN A 632 -13.88 32.07 -55.06
C GLN A 632 -14.55 31.81 -56.43
N THR A 633 -13.95 32.33 -57.51
CA THR A 633 -14.45 32.20 -58.89
C THR A 633 -14.49 30.77 -59.44
N THR A 634 -13.82 29.83 -58.79
CA THR A 634 -13.77 28.40 -59.11
C THR A 634 -13.99 27.59 -57.83
N ALA A 635 -15.23 27.55 -57.34
CA ALA A 635 -15.58 26.75 -56.18
C ALA A 635 -15.38 25.26 -56.49
N VAL A 636 -14.67 24.55 -55.61
CA VAL A 636 -14.40 23.11 -55.75
C VAL A 636 -15.45 22.33 -54.96
N ASP A 637 -16.04 21.31 -55.58
CA ASP A 637 -17.00 20.42 -54.93
C ASP A 637 -16.38 19.77 -53.68
N GLY A 638 -17.04 19.95 -52.53
CA GLY A 638 -16.57 19.46 -51.22
C GLY A 638 -15.79 20.48 -50.38
N TYR A 639 -15.59 21.70 -50.88
CA TYR A 639 -14.90 22.81 -50.18
C TYR A 639 -15.81 24.04 -49.99
N GLY A 640 -17.08 23.96 -50.42
CA GLY A 640 -18.00 25.10 -50.44
C GLY A 640 -18.57 25.48 -49.07
N THR A 641 -18.71 24.52 -48.15
CA THR A 641 -19.12 24.77 -46.76
C THR A 641 -18.00 24.40 -45.80
N ILE A 642 -17.96 25.05 -44.63
CA ILE A 642 -16.97 24.73 -43.59
C ILE A 642 -17.09 23.26 -43.17
N GLU A 643 -18.31 22.71 -43.12
CA GLU A 643 -18.56 21.32 -42.76
C GLU A 643 -18.00 20.33 -43.79
N GLU A 644 -18.21 20.59 -45.09
CA GLU A 644 -17.65 19.77 -46.16
C GLU A 644 -16.13 19.89 -46.25
N LEU A 645 -15.58 21.10 -46.07
CA LEU A 645 -14.14 21.36 -46.04
C LEU A 645 -13.44 20.52 -44.97
N LEU A 646 -13.93 20.62 -43.72
CA LEU A 646 -13.33 19.92 -42.59
C LEU A 646 -13.40 18.40 -42.80
N PHE A 647 -14.52 17.89 -43.31
CA PHE A 647 -14.66 16.47 -43.63
C PHE A 647 -13.72 16.04 -44.76
N SER A 648 -13.62 16.81 -45.84
CA SER A 648 -12.72 16.54 -46.97
C SER A 648 -11.25 16.54 -46.55
N MET A 649 -10.85 17.45 -45.66
CA MET A 649 -9.50 17.47 -45.10
C MET A 649 -9.20 16.30 -44.16
N LEU A 650 -10.18 15.87 -43.37
CA LEU A 650 -10.03 14.68 -42.54
C LEU A 650 -9.89 13.41 -43.42
N ARG A 651 -10.68 13.33 -44.50
CA ARG A 651 -10.63 12.23 -45.48
C ARG A 651 -9.29 12.18 -46.20
N LEU A 652 -8.72 13.34 -46.54
CA LEU A 652 -7.37 13.48 -47.10
C LEU A 652 -6.29 12.86 -46.19
N THR A 653 -6.46 12.89 -44.87
CA THR A 653 -5.50 12.26 -43.93
C THR A 653 -5.67 10.74 -43.82
N VAL A 654 -6.90 10.23 -43.88
CA VAL A 654 -7.23 8.85 -43.46
C VAL A 654 -7.49 7.90 -44.63
N VAL A 655 -8.16 8.35 -45.68
CA VAL A 655 -8.74 7.49 -46.73
C VAL A 655 -8.14 7.77 -48.13
N ASP A 656 -7.28 8.78 -48.27
CA ASP A 656 -6.62 9.18 -49.53
C ASP A 656 -7.59 9.29 -50.71
N ASP A 657 -8.76 9.87 -50.46
CA ASP A 657 -9.84 9.98 -51.44
C ASP A 657 -10.39 11.40 -51.40
N TYR A 658 -9.89 12.25 -52.28
CA TYR A 658 -10.20 13.68 -52.34
C TYR A 658 -10.19 14.18 -53.77
N ASN A 659 -10.99 15.21 -54.06
CA ASN A 659 -11.18 15.72 -55.41
C ASN A 659 -9.98 16.57 -55.87
N PHE A 660 -8.83 15.92 -56.09
CA PHE A 660 -7.61 16.60 -56.54
C PHE A 660 -7.78 17.23 -57.92
N ASP A 661 -8.55 16.62 -58.81
CA ASP A 661 -8.82 17.17 -60.15
C ASP A 661 -9.54 18.51 -60.06
N GLY A 662 -10.51 18.65 -59.15
CA GLY A 662 -11.18 19.91 -58.87
C GLY A 662 -10.24 20.96 -58.27
N LEU A 663 -9.38 20.56 -57.32
CA LEU A 663 -8.39 21.46 -56.71
C LEU A 663 -7.36 21.96 -57.74
N SER A 664 -6.89 21.06 -58.61
CA SER A 664 -5.91 21.39 -59.64
C SER A 664 -6.49 22.25 -60.76
N GLN A 665 -7.80 22.23 -60.98
CA GLN A 665 -8.47 23.14 -61.93
C GLN A 665 -8.61 24.56 -61.37
N ALA A 666 -8.77 24.73 -60.05
CA ALA A 666 -8.86 26.02 -59.39
C ALA A 666 -7.50 26.73 -59.28
N ASP A 667 -6.49 26.06 -58.73
CA ASP A 667 -5.12 26.56 -58.68
C ASP A 667 -4.12 25.39 -58.74
N PRO A 668 -3.49 25.14 -59.91
CA PRO A 668 -2.54 24.03 -60.09
C PRO A 668 -1.33 24.09 -59.15
N PHE A 669 -0.89 25.29 -58.76
CA PHE A 669 0.30 25.47 -57.94
C PHE A 669 -0.03 25.28 -56.47
N MET A 670 -1.03 26.01 -55.96
CA MET A 670 -1.42 25.94 -54.55
C MET A 670 -2.05 24.59 -54.20
N ALA A 671 -2.77 23.94 -55.12
CA ALA A 671 -3.30 22.59 -54.90
C ALA A 671 -2.17 21.58 -54.64
N ARG A 672 -1.11 21.60 -55.45
CA ARG A 672 0.05 20.71 -55.26
C ARG A 672 0.80 21.03 -53.98
N LEU A 673 1.04 22.31 -53.70
CA LEU A 673 1.79 22.74 -52.53
C LEU A 673 1.06 22.40 -51.22
N LEU A 674 -0.21 22.81 -51.09
CA LEU A 674 -0.98 22.59 -49.87
C LEU A 674 -1.29 21.10 -49.65
N CYS A 675 -1.64 20.35 -50.70
CA CYS A 675 -1.86 18.90 -50.56
C CYS A 675 -0.56 18.19 -50.18
N ALA A 676 0.56 18.52 -50.82
CA ALA A 676 1.85 17.89 -50.50
C ALA A 676 2.30 18.20 -49.07
N LEU A 677 2.27 19.47 -48.65
CA LEU A 677 2.62 19.86 -47.29
C LEU A 677 1.69 19.24 -46.25
N TYR A 678 0.39 19.27 -46.50
CA TYR A 678 -0.59 18.68 -45.59
C TYR A 678 -0.41 17.16 -45.47
N LEU A 679 -0.18 16.44 -46.56
CA LEU A 679 0.07 14.99 -46.51
C LEU A 679 1.37 14.66 -45.76
N ILE A 680 2.44 15.44 -45.94
CA ILE A 680 3.68 15.27 -45.18
C ILE A 680 3.42 15.44 -43.68
N PHE A 681 2.81 16.55 -43.27
CA PHE A 681 2.59 16.80 -41.84
C PHE A 681 1.52 15.91 -41.23
N SER A 682 0.42 15.68 -41.94
CA SER A 682 -0.75 14.97 -41.42
C SER A 682 -0.64 13.46 -41.53
N ALA A 683 -0.28 12.92 -42.70
CA ALA A 683 -0.26 11.47 -42.93
C ALA A 683 1.12 10.87 -42.61
N ILE A 684 2.21 11.51 -43.01
CA ILE A 684 3.55 10.95 -42.77
C ILE A 684 4.01 11.20 -41.34
N ILE A 685 3.83 12.41 -40.80
CA ILE A 685 4.31 12.74 -39.46
C ILE A 685 3.26 12.41 -38.40
N CYS A 686 2.08 13.03 -38.47
CA CYS A 686 1.07 12.92 -37.40
C CYS A 686 0.50 11.50 -37.26
N LEU A 687 0.11 10.83 -38.35
CA LEU A 687 -0.47 9.49 -38.28
C LEU A 687 0.57 8.44 -37.80
N ASN A 688 1.80 8.48 -38.30
CA ASN A 688 2.85 7.57 -37.83
C ASN A 688 3.23 7.84 -36.36
N LEU A 689 3.29 9.12 -35.94
CA LEU A 689 3.50 9.47 -34.54
C LEU A 689 2.33 8.98 -33.66
N PHE A 690 1.10 9.07 -34.15
CA PHE A 690 -0.08 8.55 -33.46
C PHE A 690 -0.01 7.04 -33.29
N ILE A 691 0.32 6.28 -34.34
CA ILE A 691 0.51 4.83 -34.26
C ILE A 691 1.61 4.47 -33.27
N ALA A 692 2.74 5.18 -33.28
CA ALA A 692 3.83 4.96 -32.33
C ALA A 692 3.40 5.22 -30.88
N LEU A 693 2.69 6.33 -30.62
CA LEU A 693 2.15 6.67 -29.30
C LEU A 693 1.14 5.62 -28.81
N MET A 694 0.27 5.15 -29.71
CA MET A 694 -0.70 4.10 -29.42
C MET A 694 -0.02 2.76 -29.14
N SER A 695 1.06 2.41 -29.85
CA SER A 695 1.85 1.21 -29.59
C SER A 695 2.53 1.24 -28.22
N ASP A 696 3.14 2.37 -27.85
CA ASP A 696 3.76 2.57 -26.52
C ASP A 696 2.71 2.50 -25.40
N THR A 697 1.56 3.13 -25.62
CA THR A 697 0.43 3.08 -24.68
C THR A 697 -0.13 1.67 -24.55
N PHE A 698 -0.22 0.91 -25.65
CA PHE A 698 -0.63 -0.49 -25.63
C PHE A 698 0.30 -1.31 -24.73
N GLN A 699 1.62 -1.23 -24.95
CA GLN A 699 2.60 -2.00 -24.18
C GLN A 699 2.53 -1.67 -22.68
N ARG A 700 2.59 -0.39 -22.31
CA ARG A 700 2.53 0.05 -20.90
C ARG A 700 1.28 -0.41 -20.16
N VAL A 701 0.14 -0.38 -20.85
CA VAL A 701 -1.13 -0.79 -20.24
C VAL A 701 -1.28 -2.30 -20.26
N TYR A 702 -0.83 -2.99 -21.32
CA TYR A 702 -0.92 -4.45 -21.48
C TYR A 702 -0.18 -5.20 -20.38
N ASP A 703 1.03 -4.76 -20.00
CA ASP A 703 1.80 -5.35 -18.90
C ASP A 703 1.02 -5.35 -17.57
N ASN A 704 0.24 -4.29 -17.35
CA ASN A 704 -0.63 -4.13 -16.17
C ASN A 704 -2.05 -4.62 -16.43
N ALA A 705 -2.42 -5.01 -17.65
CA ALA A 705 -3.80 -5.23 -18.03
C ALA A 705 -4.38 -6.50 -17.39
N LYS A 706 -3.54 -7.52 -17.15
CA LYS A 706 -3.93 -8.70 -16.37
C LYS A 706 -4.29 -8.30 -14.93
N ALA A 707 -3.48 -7.44 -14.29
CA ALA A 707 -3.73 -6.93 -12.95
C ALA A 707 -4.98 -6.08 -12.88
N ASN A 708 -5.16 -5.20 -13.86
CA ASN A 708 -6.38 -4.41 -14.01
C ASN A 708 -7.62 -5.28 -14.22
N ALA A 709 -7.54 -6.34 -15.04
CA ALA A 709 -8.68 -7.23 -15.28
C ALA A 709 -9.10 -8.00 -14.02
N VAL A 710 -8.12 -8.50 -13.24
CA VAL A 710 -8.40 -9.16 -11.96
C VAL A 710 -8.98 -8.16 -10.94
N MET A 711 -8.49 -6.90 -10.94
CA MET A 711 -9.01 -5.81 -10.13
C MET A 711 -10.48 -5.51 -10.44
N GLU A 712 -10.82 -5.43 -11.71
CA GLU A 712 -12.19 -5.18 -12.16
C GLU A 712 -13.10 -6.38 -11.89
N GLN A 713 -12.57 -7.60 -12.05
CA GLN A 713 -13.28 -8.82 -11.67
C GLN A 713 -13.60 -8.84 -10.17
N ALA A 714 -12.64 -8.49 -9.30
CA ALA A 714 -12.84 -8.40 -7.86
C ALA A 714 -13.87 -7.32 -7.51
N THR A 715 -13.80 -6.15 -8.13
CA THR A 715 -14.78 -5.06 -7.96
C THR A 715 -16.19 -5.54 -8.32
N MET A 716 -16.33 -6.26 -9.42
CA MET A 716 -17.61 -6.84 -9.84
C MET A 716 -18.13 -7.88 -8.83
N ILE A 717 -17.26 -8.76 -8.33
CA ILE A 717 -17.62 -9.76 -7.32
C ILE A 717 -18.15 -9.07 -6.06
N LEU A 718 -17.47 -8.04 -5.56
CA LEU A 718 -17.89 -7.29 -4.38
C LEU A 718 -19.23 -6.57 -4.60
N ASN A 719 -19.42 -5.97 -5.77
CA ASN A 719 -20.68 -5.35 -6.14
C ASN A 719 -21.83 -6.37 -6.19
N LEU A 720 -21.60 -7.56 -6.76
CA LEU A 720 -22.57 -8.66 -6.75
C LEU A 720 -22.83 -9.16 -5.32
N GLU A 721 -21.80 -9.29 -4.51
CA GLU A 721 -21.88 -9.72 -3.11
C GLU A 721 -22.74 -8.77 -2.26
N SER A 722 -22.62 -7.46 -2.49
CA SER A 722 -23.47 -6.45 -1.84
C SER A 722 -24.94 -6.59 -2.20
N LYS A 723 -25.24 -7.08 -3.41
CA LYS A 723 -26.61 -7.29 -3.95
C LYS A 723 -27.21 -8.63 -3.53
N LEU A 724 -26.42 -9.57 -2.98
CA LEU A 724 -26.93 -10.85 -2.48
C LEU A 724 -27.80 -10.68 -1.22
N SER A 725 -28.81 -11.56 -1.10
CA SER A 725 -29.58 -11.71 0.13
C SER A 725 -28.69 -12.18 1.29
N VAL A 726 -29.00 -11.76 2.52
CA VAL A 726 -28.27 -12.11 3.75
C VAL A 726 -28.02 -13.62 3.89
N GLY A 727 -29.02 -14.45 3.62
CA GLY A 727 -28.88 -15.92 3.70
C GLY A 727 -27.86 -16.50 2.73
N LYS A 728 -27.84 -16.01 1.47
CA LYS A 728 -26.84 -16.43 0.47
C LYS A 728 -25.43 -15.95 0.82
N ARG A 729 -25.31 -14.75 1.38
CA ARG A 729 -24.01 -14.22 1.85
C ARG A 729 -23.48 -15.05 3.01
N LYS A 730 -24.35 -15.42 3.96
CA LYS A 730 -24.00 -16.32 5.06
C LYS A 730 -23.58 -17.70 4.54
N ALA A 731 -24.34 -18.29 3.63
CA ALA A 731 -23.99 -19.59 3.03
C ALA A 731 -22.63 -19.57 2.30
N CYS A 732 -22.28 -18.45 1.65
CA CYS A 732 -20.97 -18.28 1.02
C CYS A 732 -19.84 -18.18 2.07
N SER A 733 -20.03 -17.38 3.12
CA SER A 733 -19.07 -17.29 4.24
C SER A 733 -18.90 -18.64 4.94
N ASP A 734 -19.99 -19.32 5.27
CA ASP A 734 -19.99 -20.67 5.89
C ASP A 734 -19.25 -21.68 4.98
N PHE A 735 -19.46 -21.62 3.67
CA PHE A 735 -18.75 -22.46 2.69
C PHE A 735 -17.24 -22.21 2.71
N ILE A 736 -16.79 -20.95 2.71
CA ILE A 736 -15.37 -20.59 2.77
C ILE A 736 -14.75 -21.08 4.09
N GLN A 737 -15.45 -20.89 5.21
CA GLN A 737 -14.97 -21.30 6.52
C GLN A 737 -14.86 -22.83 6.67
N GLN A 738 -15.80 -23.59 6.11
CA GLN A 738 -15.85 -25.06 6.26
C GLN A 738 -15.00 -25.80 5.22
N ARG A 739 -14.93 -25.31 3.98
CA ARG A 739 -14.32 -26.04 2.85
C ARG A 739 -13.02 -25.43 2.34
N CYS A 740 -12.75 -24.16 2.62
CA CYS A 740 -11.53 -23.46 2.19
C CYS A 740 -10.57 -23.17 3.36
N ASN A 741 -10.48 -24.11 4.30
CA ASN A 741 -9.64 -24.01 5.49
C ASN A 741 -9.01 -25.37 5.89
N PRO A 742 -7.89 -25.76 5.27
CA PRO A 742 -7.30 -25.19 4.06
C PRO A 742 -8.00 -25.67 2.78
N GLU A 743 -7.98 -24.85 1.73
CA GLU A 743 -8.30 -25.34 0.38
C GLU A 743 -7.07 -26.08 -0.17
N GLU A 744 -7.23 -27.36 -0.48
CA GLU A 744 -6.17 -28.19 -1.07
C GLU A 744 -6.24 -28.17 -2.60
N LEU A 745 -5.13 -27.83 -3.25
CA LEU A 745 -5.00 -27.92 -4.69
C LEU A 745 -3.79 -28.76 -5.05
N TYR A 746 -3.93 -29.66 -6.02
CA TYR A 746 -2.77 -30.30 -6.62
C TYR A 746 -2.06 -29.31 -7.54
N TYR A 747 -0.74 -29.21 -7.40
CA TYR A 747 0.10 -28.46 -8.32
C TYR A 747 1.05 -29.41 -9.05
N ASP A 748 1.39 -29.08 -10.29
CA ASP A 748 2.29 -29.88 -11.10
C ASP A 748 3.62 -29.17 -11.24
N ASP A 749 4.68 -29.74 -10.66
CA ASP A 749 6.07 -29.23 -10.74
C ASP A 749 6.61 -29.20 -12.19
N ASP A 750 5.97 -29.93 -13.11
CA ASP A 750 6.43 -30.11 -14.49
C ASP A 750 5.71 -29.19 -15.50
N ALA A 751 4.71 -28.41 -15.06
CA ALA A 751 3.99 -27.46 -15.90
C ALA A 751 4.68 -26.08 -15.92
N VAL A 752 5.84 -25.98 -16.56
CA VAL A 752 6.57 -24.72 -16.73
C VAL A 752 6.62 -24.36 -18.21
N ASP A 753 5.95 -23.27 -18.59
CA ASP A 753 5.82 -22.80 -19.98
C ASP A 753 6.94 -21.82 -20.40
N ASP A 754 8.05 -21.74 -19.67
CA ASP A 754 9.18 -20.89 -20.06
C ASP A 754 10.54 -21.27 -19.45
N SER A 755 11.61 -21.00 -20.19
CA SER A 755 13.03 -21.24 -19.85
C SER A 755 13.50 -20.56 -18.55
N GLU A 756 12.78 -19.54 -18.08
CA GLU A 756 13.02 -18.86 -16.81
C GLU A 756 12.59 -19.70 -15.58
N GLY A 757 11.70 -20.67 -15.75
CA GLY A 757 11.19 -21.50 -14.67
C GLY A 757 12.15 -22.63 -14.26
N GLU A 758 13.03 -23.09 -15.14
CA GLU A 758 14.11 -24.03 -14.76
C GLU A 758 15.11 -23.36 -13.82
N LEU A 759 15.51 -22.11 -14.10
CA LEU A 759 16.38 -21.33 -13.21
C LEU A 759 15.70 -21.02 -11.87
N LYS A 760 14.38 -20.78 -11.87
CA LYS A 760 13.58 -20.64 -10.64
C LYS A 760 13.50 -21.95 -9.84
N LYS A 761 13.36 -23.10 -10.49
CA LYS A 761 13.36 -24.43 -9.84
C LYS A 761 14.68 -24.69 -9.13
N VAL A 762 15.79 -24.40 -9.80
CA VAL A 762 17.15 -24.51 -9.28
C VAL A 762 17.41 -23.55 -8.12
N THR A 763 17.08 -22.27 -8.28
CA THR A 763 17.24 -21.28 -7.20
C THR A 763 16.33 -21.58 -6.01
N PHE A 764 15.17 -22.21 -6.24
CA PHE A 764 14.32 -22.70 -5.17
C PHE A 764 14.98 -23.89 -4.44
N GLN A 765 15.52 -24.88 -5.14
CA GLN A 765 16.22 -26.01 -4.51
C GLN A 765 17.40 -25.55 -3.64
N VAL A 766 18.15 -24.54 -4.09
CA VAL A 766 19.23 -23.93 -3.29
C VAL A 766 18.67 -23.22 -2.06
N LYS A 767 17.54 -22.52 -2.19
CA LYS A 767 16.88 -21.85 -1.06
C LYS A 767 16.36 -22.85 -0.03
N GLU A 768 15.79 -23.97 -0.46
CA GLU A 768 15.30 -25.03 0.41
C GLU A 768 16.42 -25.61 1.28
N GLN A 769 17.55 -25.96 0.67
CA GLN A 769 18.70 -26.43 1.46
C GLN A 769 19.29 -25.33 2.36
N LEU A 770 19.14 -24.06 2.00
CA LEU A 770 19.57 -22.94 2.83
C LEU A 770 18.62 -22.73 4.02
N ASP A 771 17.32 -22.94 3.83
CA ASP A 771 16.30 -22.84 4.87
C ASP A 771 16.44 -24.01 5.85
N ASP A 772 16.71 -25.24 5.38
CA ASP A 772 17.05 -26.40 6.23
C ASP A 772 18.30 -26.14 7.08
N VAL A 773 19.35 -25.57 6.47
CA VAL A 773 20.57 -25.16 7.18
C VAL A 773 20.27 -24.05 8.19
N HIS A 774 19.37 -23.11 7.87
CA HIS A 774 18.96 -22.03 8.76
C HIS A 774 18.16 -22.53 9.97
N GLU A 775 17.27 -23.50 9.77
CA GLU A 775 16.52 -24.18 10.83
C GLU A 775 17.47 -24.92 11.76
N ILE A 776 18.43 -25.67 11.21
CA ILE A 776 19.49 -26.32 12.00
C ILE A 776 20.36 -25.27 12.72
N LEU A 777 20.64 -24.11 12.11
CA LEU A 777 21.41 -23.04 12.74
C LEU A 777 20.69 -22.46 13.98
N ASN A 778 19.36 -22.37 13.92
CA ASN A 778 18.52 -21.94 15.02
C ASN A 778 18.45 -23.00 16.12
N GLU A 779 18.45 -24.30 15.78
CA GLU A 779 18.54 -25.40 16.75
C GLU A 779 19.93 -25.52 17.40
N VAL A 780 21.02 -25.30 16.64
CA VAL A 780 22.40 -25.38 17.13
C VAL A 780 22.72 -24.34 18.20
N HIS A 781 21.98 -23.24 18.27
CA HIS A 781 22.06 -22.28 19.39
C HIS A 781 21.68 -22.89 20.75
N THR A 782 21.17 -24.13 20.80
CA THR A 782 20.70 -24.80 22.03
C THR A 782 21.53 -26.00 22.51
N GLY A 783 22.59 -26.46 21.80
CA GLY A 783 23.42 -27.55 22.34
C GLY A 783 24.58 -28.06 21.46
N GLN A 784 25.67 -28.50 22.11
CA GLN A 784 26.98 -28.85 21.53
C GLN A 784 27.06 -30.16 20.70
N SER A 785 25.95 -30.86 20.44
CA SER A 785 25.99 -32.23 19.85
C SER A 785 25.82 -32.33 18.33
N LEU A 786 25.69 -31.22 17.58
CA LEU A 786 25.24 -31.24 16.18
C LEU A 786 26.32 -30.93 15.11
N LYS A 787 27.58 -30.71 15.51
CA LYS A 787 28.63 -30.26 14.59
C LYS A 787 28.92 -31.24 13.43
N SER A 788 28.86 -32.55 13.68
CA SER A 788 29.11 -33.57 12.65
C SER A 788 27.98 -33.69 11.63
N ARG A 789 26.73 -33.40 12.05
CA ARG A 789 25.56 -33.42 11.15
C ARG A 789 25.58 -32.21 10.22
N PHE A 790 25.96 -31.06 10.75
CA PHE A 790 26.19 -29.84 9.98
C PHE A 790 27.30 -29.99 8.93
N GLU A 791 28.43 -30.61 9.29
CA GLU A 791 29.52 -30.87 8.33
C GLU A 791 29.07 -31.78 7.17
N SER A 792 28.26 -32.81 7.47
CA SER A 792 27.73 -33.72 6.45
C SER A 792 26.78 -33.05 5.45
N GLU A 793 25.93 -32.13 5.92
CA GLU A 793 24.97 -31.45 5.03
C GLU A 793 25.60 -30.25 4.30
N LEU A 794 26.60 -29.59 4.90
CA LEU A 794 27.41 -28.57 4.22
C LEU A 794 28.19 -29.18 3.05
N ASP A 795 28.72 -30.39 3.21
CA ASP A 795 29.38 -31.12 2.13
C ASP A 795 28.38 -31.56 1.04
N ALA A 796 27.15 -31.93 1.41
CA ALA A 796 26.08 -32.23 0.46
C ALA A 796 25.68 -30.99 -0.37
N LEU A 797 25.58 -29.83 0.27
CA LEU A 797 25.32 -28.54 -0.39
C LEU A 797 26.45 -28.16 -1.35
N ARG A 798 27.69 -28.42 -0.95
CA ARG A 798 28.88 -28.16 -1.78
C ARG A 798 28.89 -29.05 -3.03
N HIS A 799 28.41 -30.28 -2.90
CA HIS A 799 28.26 -31.21 -4.02
C HIS A 799 27.18 -30.75 -5.00
N THR A 800 25.99 -30.38 -4.50
CA THR A 800 24.89 -29.87 -5.35
C THR A 800 25.27 -28.57 -6.06
N VAL A 801 25.97 -27.64 -5.40
CA VAL A 801 26.49 -26.41 -6.03
C VAL A 801 27.52 -26.74 -7.13
N SER A 802 28.36 -27.75 -6.92
CA SER A 802 29.33 -28.19 -7.93
C SER A 802 28.65 -28.87 -9.12
N GLU A 803 27.59 -29.64 -8.89
CA GLU A 803 26.77 -30.28 -9.92
C GLU A 803 26.04 -29.23 -10.76
N LEU A 804 25.52 -28.20 -10.10
CA LEU A 804 24.92 -27.01 -10.72
C LEU A 804 25.89 -26.25 -11.62
N HIS A 805 27.12 -26.05 -11.17
CA HIS A 805 28.14 -25.39 -11.97
C HIS A 805 28.43 -26.17 -13.26
N ASN A 806 28.45 -27.50 -13.17
CA ASN A 806 28.62 -28.37 -14.34
C ASN A 806 27.41 -28.34 -15.26
N GLU A 807 26.17 -28.36 -14.75
CA GLU A 807 24.98 -28.21 -15.59
C GLU A 807 24.93 -26.84 -16.29
N GLN A 808 25.33 -25.77 -15.60
CA GLN A 808 25.42 -24.44 -16.19
C GLN A 808 26.47 -24.39 -17.32
N LEU A 809 27.62 -25.05 -17.15
CA LEU A 809 28.61 -25.23 -18.22
C LEU A 809 28.01 -26.00 -19.41
N THR A 810 27.24 -27.08 -19.17
CA THR A 810 26.64 -27.86 -20.26
C THR A 810 25.54 -27.12 -21.02
N THR A 811 24.76 -26.27 -20.34
CA THR A 811 23.73 -25.44 -20.96
C THR A 811 24.36 -24.32 -21.79
N VAL A 812 25.43 -23.70 -21.30
CA VAL A 812 26.25 -22.75 -22.09
C VAL A 812 26.81 -23.44 -23.34
N ASP A 813 27.38 -24.64 -23.21
CA ASP A 813 27.88 -25.43 -24.34
C ASP A 813 26.76 -25.86 -25.33
N ARG A 814 25.52 -26.01 -24.85
CA ARG A 814 24.36 -26.29 -25.72
C ARG A 814 23.97 -25.04 -26.51
N VAL A 815 23.89 -23.89 -25.83
CA VAL A 815 23.57 -22.61 -26.46
C VAL A 815 24.65 -22.22 -27.48
N ASP A 816 25.93 -22.43 -27.18
CA ASP A 816 27.02 -22.15 -28.13
C ASP A 816 26.95 -23.05 -29.38
N ARG A 817 26.50 -24.30 -29.24
CA ARG A 817 26.24 -25.19 -30.38
C ARG A 817 25.06 -24.73 -31.22
N GLU A 818 23.95 -24.36 -30.59
CA GLU A 818 22.76 -23.84 -31.28
C GLU A 818 23.07 -22.51 -32.00
N VAL A 819 23.80 -21.60 -31.36
CA VAL A 819 24.28 -20.34 -31.97
C VAL A 819 25.21 -20.63 -33.15
N SER A 820 26.06 -21.65 -33.05
CA SER A 820 26.95 -22.06 -34.14
C SER A 820 26.16 -22.64 -35.33
N GLU A 821 25.13 -23.45 -35.08
CA GLU A 821 24.22 -23.95 -36.12
C GLU A 821 23.45 -22.81 -36.80
N ILE A 822 22.94 -21.85 -36.02
CA ILE A 822 22.26 -20.66 -36.54
C ILE A 822 23.21 -19.83 -37.39
N LYS A 823 24.46 -19.62 -36.97
CA LYS A 823 25.49 -18.95 -37.77
C LYS A 823 25.77 -19.68 -39.08
N LEU A 824 25.76 -21.02 -39.07
CA LEU A 824 25.97 -21.85 -40.25
C LEU A 824 24.80 -21.74 -41.24
N LEU A 825 23.56 -21.77 -40.73
CA LEU A 825 22.34 -21.56 -41.51
C LEU A 825 22.27 -20.15 -42.10
N LEU A 826 22.66 -19.12 -41.33
CA LEU A 826 22.78 -17.74 -41.82
C LEU A 826 23.82 -17.63 -42.94
N ARG A 827 24.99 -18.26 -42.80
CA ARG A 827 26.01 -18.30 -43.87
C ARG A 827 25.52 -19.04 -45.12
N GLN A 828 24.74 -20.12 -44.96
CA GLN A 828 24.12 -20.82 -46.09
C GLN A 828 23.06 -19.96 -46.79
N LEU A 829 22.26 -19.19 -46.05
CA LEU A 829 21.28 -18.26 -46.63
C LEU A 829 21.95 -17.09 -47.35
N VAL A 830 23.01 -16.51 -46.76
CA VAL A 830 23.77 -15.41 -47.37
C VAL A 830 24.51 -15.87 -48.63
N SER A 831 25.12 -17.05 -48.61
CA SER A 831 25.76 -17.64 -49.80
C SER A 831 24.74 -18.08 -50.87
N GLY A 832 23.57 -18.58 -50.45
CA GLY A 832 22.45 -18.90 -51.33
C GLY A 832 21.90 -17.67 -52.06
N GLN A 833 21.79 -16.52 -51.38
CA GLN A 833 21.43 -15.26 -52.01
C GLN A 833 22.51 -14.72 -52.96
N ALA A 834 23.79 -14.89 -52.66
CA ALA A 834 24.89 -14.54 -53.55
C ALA A 834 24.90 -15.40 -54.82
N ALA A 835 24.65 -16.70 -54.70
CA ALA A 835 24.50 -17.62 -55.84
C ALA A 835 23.26 -17.32 -56.69
N ALA A 836 22.13 -16.93 -56.07
CA ALA A 836 20.93 -16.49 -56.76
C ALA A 836 21.15 -15.16 -57.52
N LYS A 837 21.90 -14.21 -56.95
CA LYS A 837 22.30 -12.95 -57.63
C LYS A 837 23.24 -13.22 -58.82
N SER A 838 24.17 -14.16 -58.69
CA SER A 838 25.08 -14.58 -59.77
C SER A 838 24.33 -15.25 -60.93
N ARG A 839 23.36 -16.13 -60.62
CA ARG A 839 22.54 -16.83 -61.62
C ARG A 839 21.61 -15.86 -62.37
N ARG A 840 21.08 -14.84 -61.68
CA ARG A 840 20.26 -13.76 -62.28
C ARG A 840 21.08 -12.80 -63.15
N ARG A 841 22.36 -12.56 -62.82
CA ARG A 841 23.31 -11.79 -63.67
C ARG A 841 23.75 -12.55 -64.92
N ARG A 842 23.85 -13.89 -64.88
CA ARG A 842 24.16 -14.70 -66.07
C ARG A 842 22.98 -14.82 -67.06
N SER A 843 21.73 -14.75 -66.60
CA SER A 843 20.56 -14.76 -67.49
C SER A 843 20.27 -13.41 -68.16
N THR A 844 20.78 -12.30 -67.64
CA THR A 844 20.57 -10.95 -68.20
C THR A 844 21.72 -10.45 -69.08
N ALA A 845 22.80 -11.22 -69.22
CA ALA A 845 23.99 -10.83 -70.00
C ALA A 845 24.04 -11.41 -71.43
N SER A 846 22.93 -11.94 -71.96
CA SER A 846 22.86 -12.46 -73.33
C SER A 846 22.10 -11.59 -74.34
N ASN A 847 21.77 -10.32 -74.04
CA ASN A 847 21.16 -9.43 -75.03
C ASN A 847 21.61 -7.97 -74.85
N GLY A 848 22.48 -7.51 -75.77
CA GLY A 848 22.73 -6.13 -76.23
C GLY A 848 23.41 -5.15 -75.25
N SER A 849 24.66 -4.70 -75.44
CA SER A 849 25.11 -3.60 -76.34
C SER A 849 24.22 -2.35 -76.20
N THR A 850 24.65 -1.19 -75.69
CA THR A 850 25.79 -0.34 -76.08
C THR A 850 25.98 0.82 -75.06
N GLU A 851 27.17 1.44 -75.08
CA GLU A 851 27.52 2.80 -74.63
C GLU A 851 27.78 3.13 -73.14
N GLY A 852 28.90 3.85 -72.91
CA GLY A 852 29.01 4.87 -71.87
C GLY A 852 30.12 4.70 -70.82
N LEU A 853 31.27 5.32 -71.06
CA LEU A 853 32.37 5.61 -70.12
C LEU A 853 31.91 6.22 -68.78
N SER A 854 32.49 5.80 -67.65
CA SER A 854 33.47 6.61 -66.89
C SER A 854 33.85 5.97 -65.54
N THR A 855 35.15 6.09 -65.27
CA THR A 855 35.94 5.76 -64.08
C THR A 855 35.55 6.56 -62.84
N ILE A 856 35.75 6.01 -61.63
CA ILE A 856 36.65 6.53 -60.57
C ILE A 856 36.66 5.57 -59.36
N ASN A 857 37.88 5.36 -58.84
CA ASN A 857 38.28 4.63 -57.65
C ASN A 857 37.77 5.26 -56.34
N GLU A 858 37.69 4.44 -55.28
CA GLU A 858 38.26 4.67 -53.92
C GLU A 858 37.74 3.51 -53.03
N THR A 859 38.53 2.46 -52.74
CA THR A 859 39.50 2.29 -51.63
C THR A 859 38.93 2.43 -50.22
N GLU A 860 39.29 1.42 -49.40
CA GLU A 860 39.35 1.42 -47.92
C GLU A 860 38.00 1.29 -47.18
N ALA A 861 37.88 0.59 -46.06
CA ALA A 861 38.76 -0.28 -45.28
C ALA A 861 37.92 -0.94 -44.16
N THR A 862 38.49 -1.99 -43.57
CA THR A 862 38.33 -2.45 -42.17
C THR A 862 36.98 -3.01 -41.68
N ASP A 863 37.02 -4.33 -41.42
CA ASP A 863 36.67 -5.00 -40.15
C ASP A 863 35.53 -4.42 -39.29
N GLU A 864 34.42 -5.18 -39.20
CA GLU A 864 34.00 -5.91 -37.97
C GLU A 864 32.91 -6.95 -38.30
#